data_AF-A0A1Y1KG17-F1
#
_entry.id   AF-A0A1Y1KG17-F1
#
_cell.length_a   1.000
_cell.length_b   1.000
_cell.length_c   1.000
_cell.angle_alpha   90.00
_cell.angle_beta   90.00
_cell.angle_gamma   90.00
#
_symmetry.space_group_name_H-M   'P 1'
#
loop_
_entity.id
_entity.type
_entity.pdbx_description
1 polymer ?
#
loop_
_entity_poly.entity_id
_entity_poly.type
_entity_poly.pdbx_seq_one_letter_code
_entity_poly.pdbx_strand_id
1 'polypeptide(L)'
;MNEFFAENNVCGQTILQLVSRGNAVIAELLRLKDYIPTTFKLETKQDVQKYGEIILDFSYLKFAEVQENKIESNEALRDLDEEFRDNHIEIINRFYLAFESIHTYVTDLNRFLEELEDGFYIHQSLETIFADVEGRQVMCEALYLYGVMLLIVDTHIEGIIRERLLISYYRYTPQRQDGKTHIDEVCKLLRDTGVNSAKRPNNYPEDYFRRIPINSMFIDVVIGRLRSDDIYNQLSLYPLSKHRSTALATQASMLYVCLFFSPTILHNQTSIMREIVDKYFPDNWVISLYMGFTINLVDSWEFFKAAKMALNNTLESVNVKSYGVSYGSTIVTLLERTSKLLKEGNLTSENVINDINSITSVLRECNATIRWLMLHTASKNDRNKRTKVLREMVVAESKSSPDQLFKLLLNTAQLELVTKEIVKDLLSEKDNKWDSLKEEGHNHLVELSEVFGGIKLLTRIEKNANLQRWFVEISKEIKSLDQNDSNSGRKIVQLIQALEEVQEFHQLDKHMHVVQCLTETRRFLHSMIKNMNVKEEMLAMLQVIGDISYGWELIDSYTGIMQLGIKREPMLCIKLRAIFLKLASALEIPLLRINQAHSEDLISVSQYYSSELEIYARKVLQIIPEMMFENMARIIEIQTSVLKELPTRLEKDKLKEYAQLNERFEFAELTHSVSVYSEGMRMMKSTLVGVVCLDPKQLLEDGIRKELVRHISKALHNALIFSPRLKLDELDQRLRNLACIMDGYKRSFEYIQVGLYTLDLHPFIDNRITSILTG
;
A
#
# COMPACT_ATOMS: atom_id res chain seq x y z
N MET A 1 -18.08 -28.60 6.94
CA MET A 1 -18.04 -28.36 5.48
C MET A 1 -16.59 -28.53 5.08
N ASN A 2 -16.29 -29.34 4.08
CA ASN A 2 -14.93 -29.45 3.57
C ASN A 2 -14.53 -28.08 3.01
N GLU A 3 -13.39 -27.55 3.41
CA GLU A 3 -12.84 -26.29 2.88
C GLU A 3 -12.72 -26.39 1.36
N PHE A 4 -13.19 -25.37 0.62
CA PHE A 4 -13.23 -25.45 -0.83
C PHE A 4 -11.81 -25.51 -1.41
N PHE A 5 -10.85 -24.87 -0.75
CA PHE A 5 -9.42 -24.93 -1.08
C PHE A 5 -8.66 -26.08 -0.40
N ALA A 6 -9.34 -27.08 0.19
CA ALA A 6 -8.61 -28.24 0.70
C ALA A 6 -7.85 -28.96 -0.42
N GLU A 7 -6.68 -29.52 -0.11
CA GLU A 7 -5.82 -30.23 -1.08
C GLU A 7 -6.53 -31.38 -1.81
N ASN A 8 -7.55 -31.97 -1.18
CA ASN A 8 -8.36 -33.04 -1.75
C ASN A 8 -9.44 -32.56 -2.72
N ASN A 9 -9.74 -31.25 -2.77
CA ASN A 9 -10.67 -30.67 -3.72
C ASN A 9 -9.92 -30.17 -4.97
N VAL A 10 -9.67 -31.09 -5.91
CA VAL A 10 -8.96 -30.78 -7.16
C VAL A 10 -9.61 -29.63 -7.93
N CYS A 11 -10.95 -29.55 -7.94
CA CYS A 11 -11.66 -28.46 -8.60
C CYS A 11 -11.31 -27.09 -8.00
N GLY A 12 -11.36 -26.99 -6.67
CA GLY A 12 -11.01 -25.77 -5.94
C GLY A 12 -9.54 -25.38 -6.13
N GLN A 13 -8.64 -26.37 -6.15
CA GLN A 13 -7.22 -26.16 -6.40
C GLN A 13 -6.93 -25.66 -7.82
N THR A 14 -7.58 -26.23 -8.85
CA THR A 14 -7.37 -25.80 -10.25
C THR A 14 -7.74 -24.33 -10.45
N ILE A 15 -8.92 -23.91 -9.97
CA ILE A 15 -9.35 -22.50 -10.10
C ILE A 15 -8.51 -21.56 -9.24
N LEU A 16 -8.09 -21.99 -8.05
CA LEU A 16 -7.22 -21.21 -7.16
C LEU A 16 -5.84 -20.97 -7.80
N GLN A 17 -5.24 -22.00 -8.40
CA GLN A 17 -3.98 -21.89 -9.14
C GLN A 17 -4.12 -20.94 -10.34
N LEU A 18 -5.25 -21.01 -11.05
CA LEU A 18 -5.53 -20.10 -12.16
C LEU A 18 -5.58 -18.65 -11.67
N VAL A 19 -6.37 -18.34 -10.63
CA VAL A 19 -6.47 -16.99 -10.04
C VAL A 19 -5.12 -16.50 -9.48
N SER A 20 -4.34 -17.38 -8.85
CA SER A 20 -2.96 -17.11 -8.42
C SER A 20 -2.09 -16.66 -9.60
N ARG A 21 -2.06 -17.45 -10.68
CA ARG A 21 -1.34 -17.12 -11.91
C ARG A 21 -1.81 -15.79 -12.49
N GLY A 22 -3.09 -15.47 -12.39
CA GLY A 22 -3.62 -14.20 -12.86
C GLY A 22 -3.01 -12.98 -12.16
N ASN A 23 -2.84 -13.04 -10.84
CA ASN A 23 -2.13 -11.99 -10.10
C ASN A 23 -0.65 -11.91 -10.47
N ALA A 24 0.01 -13.05 -10.70
CA ALA A 24 1.40 -13.09 -11.15
C ALA A 24 1.59 -12.45 -12.54
N VAL A 25 0.69 -12.72 -13.49
CA VAL A 25 0.71 -12.11 -14.83
C VAL A 25 0.56 -10.60 -14.73
N ILE A 26 -0.40 -10.09 -13.94
CA ILE A 26 -0.56 -8.64 -13.75
C ILE A 26 0.71 -8.01 -13.16
N ALA A 27 1.32 -8.64 -12.15
CA ALA A 27 2.57 -8.15 -11.57
C ALA A 27 3.71 -8.10 -12.60
N GLU A 28 3.84 -9.11 -13.48
CA GLU A 28 4.85 -9.10 -14.53
C GLU A 28 4.58 -8.01 -15.59
N LEU A 29 3.32 -7.78 -15.96
CA LEU A 29 2.95 -6.68 -16.86
C LEU A 29 3.28 -5.31 -16.27
N LEU A 30 2.95 -5.11 -14.99
CA LEU A 30 3.26 -3.88 -14.27
C LEU A 30 4.77 -3.69 -14.08
N ARG A 31 5.54 -4.77 -13.97
CA ARG A 31 7.00 -4.74 -13.94
C ARG A 31 7.57 -4.34 -15.29
N LEU A 32 7.09 -4.95 -16.37
CA LEU A 32 7.60 -4.73 -17.72
C LEU A 32 7.28 -3.36 -18.30
N LYS A 33 6.23 -2.67 -17.81
CA LYS A 33 5.87 -1.32 -18.29
C LYS A 33 7.04 -0.32 -18.23
N ASP A 34 7.92 -0.46 -17.22
CA ASP A 34 9.04 0.45 -16.98
C ASP A 34 10.31 0.03 -17.75
N TYR A 35 10.31 -1.13 -18.40
CA TYR A 35 11.43 -1.70 -19.17
C TYR A 35 11.17 -1.71 -20.69
N ILE A 36 10.16 -1.01 -21.18
CA ILE A 36 9.94 -0.85 -22.63
C ILE A 36 11.15 -0.10 -23.24
N PRO A 37 11.95 -0.71 -24.14
CA PRO A 37 13.11 -0.02 -24.69
C PRO A 37 12.67 1.19 -25.52
N THR A 38 13.34 2.32 -25.33
CA THR A 38 12.96 3.60 -25.97
C THR A 38 13.05 3.54 -27.49
N THR A 39 13.90 2.67 -28.04
CA THR A 39 14.05 2.38 -29.47
C THR A 39 12.75 1.92 -30.12
N PHE A 40 11.92 1.15 -29.41
CA PHE A 40 10.63 0.66 -29.92
C PHE A 40 9.57 1.75 -30.06
N LYS A 41 9.74 2.91 -29.41
CA LYS A 41 8.81 4.04 -29.55
C LYS A 41 8.99 4.76 -30.88
N LEU A 42 10.23 4.82 -31.40
CA LEU A 42 10.59 5.55 -32.63
C LEU A 42 10.09 7.01 -32.63
N GLU A 43 10.27 7.71 -31.50
CA GLU A 43 9.76 9.09 -31.33
C GLU A 43 10.62 10.13 -32.08
N THR A 44 11.94 9.92 -32.19
CA THR A 44 12.84 10.89 -32.82
C THR A 44 13.06 10.57 -34.30
N LYS A 45 13.28 11.62 -35.11
CA LYS A 45 13.64 11.45 -36.53
C LYS A 45 14.92 10.64 -36.71
N GLN A 46 15.85 10.70 -35.75
CA GLN A 46 17.09 9.94 -35.77
C GLN A 46 16.82 8.44 -35.53
N ASP A 47 15.95 8.10 -34.58
CA ASP A 47 15.56 6.71 -34.31
C ASP A 47 14.81 6.11 -35.49
N VAL A 48 13.90 6.87 -36.11
CA VAL A 48 13.18 6.42 -37.32
C VAL A 48 14.15 6.17 -38.47
N GLN A 49 15.12 7.07 -38.68
CA GLN A 49 16.12 6.91 -39.74
C GLN A 49 17.06 5.73 -39.49
N LYS A 50 17.42 5.46 -38.24
CA LYS A 50 18.33 4.38 -37.86
C LYS A 50 17.63 3.03 -37.82
N TYR A 51 16.54 2.92 -37.06
CA TYR A 51 15.90 1.64 -36.71
C TYR A 51 14.59 1.35 -37.46
N GLY A 52 14.06 2.30 -38.24
CA GLY A 52 12.74 2.15 -38.87
C GLY A 52 12.61 1.04 -39.91
N GLU A 53 13.74 0.55 -40.44
CA GLU A 53 13.77 -0.57 -41.39
C GLU A 53 13.81 -1.95 -40.71
N ILE A 54 14.12 -2.01 -39.40
CA ILE A 54 14.23 -3.26 -38.63
C ILE A 54 13.15 -3.41 -37.56
N ILE A 55 12.67 -2.29 -36.98
CA ILE A 55 11.57 -2.26 -36.01
C ILE A 55 10.26 -2.04 -36.77
N LEU A 56 9.50 -3.11 -36.96
CA LEU A 56 8.32 -3.13 -37.82
C LEU A 56 7.09 -3.57 -37.03
N ASP A 57 5.92 -3.05 -37.39
CA ASP A 57 4.63 -3.44 -36.80
C ASP A 57 3.97 -4.60 -37.57
N PHE A 58 2.70 -4.92 -37.27
CA PHE A 58 2.00 -6.03 -37.93
C PHE A 58 1.84 -5.87 -39.45
N SER A 59 2.09 -4.69 -40.02
CA SER A 59 2.12 -4.53 -41.48
C SER A 59 3.22 -5.38 -42.13
N TYR A 60 4.32 -5.66 -41.42
CA TYR A 60 5.42 -6.53 -41.85
C TYR A 60 4.94 -7.86 -42.41
N LEU A 61 3.93 -8.48 -41.78
CA LEU A 61 3.41 -9.79 -42.18
C LEU A 61 2.89 -9.84 -43.62
N LYS A 62 2.59 -8.68 -44.24
CA LYS A 62 2.15 -8.59 -45.65
C LYS A 62 3.30 -8.57 -46.65
N PHE A 63 4.51 -8.19 -46.22
CA PHE A 63 5.67 -7.98 -47.10
C PHE A 63 6.97 -8.59 -46.52
N ALA A 64 6.84 -9.58 -45.63
CA ALA A 64 7.95 -10.17 -44.90
C ALA A 64 9.11 -10.62 -45.81
N GLU A 65 8.82 -11.37 -46.86
CA GLU A 65 9.85 -11.84 -47.81
C GLU A 65 10.62 -10.70 -48.47
N VAL A 66 9.95 -9.60 -48.83
CA VAL A 66 10.60 -8.45 -49.47
C VAL A 66 11.53 -7.74 -48.49
N GLN A 67 11.10 -7.62 -47.23
CA GLN A 67 11.88 -6.93 -46.22
C GLN A 67 13.08 -7.75 -45.76
N GLU A 68 12.95 -9.06 -45.55
CA GLU A 68 14.08 -9.92 -45.18
C GLU A 68 15.13 -9.95 -46.30
N ASN A 69 14.72 -10.06 -47.57
CA ASN A 69 15.65 -9.95 -48.71
C ASN A 69 16.38 -8.59 -48.74
N LYS A 70 15.71 -7.50 -48.36
CA LYS A 70 16.31 -6.16 -48.28
C LYS A 70 17.35 -6.07 -47.17
N ILE A 71 17.11 -6.72 -46.03
CA ILE A 71 18.05 -6.76 -44.89
C ILE A 71 19.24 -7.65 -45.24
N GLU A 72 19.02 -8.83 -45.82
CA GLU A 72 20.09 -9.76 -46.21
C GLU A 72 21.00 -9.20 -47.32
N SER A 73 20.43 -8.42 -48.25
CA SER A 73 21.19 -7.85 -49.37
C SER A 73 21.99 -6.59 -49.02
N ASN A 74 21.76 -5.98 -47.85
CA ASN A 74 22.44 -4.77 -47.41
C ASN A 74 23.26 -5.01 -46.13
N GLU A 75 24.59 -5.03 -46.29
CA GLU A 75 25.54 -5.27 -45.20
C GLU A 75 25.31 -4.35 -43.98
N ALA A 76 25.08 -3.05 -44.20
CA ALA A 76 24.85 -2.11 -43.11
C ALA A 76 23.53 -2.37 -42.34
N LEU A 77 22.49 -2.87 -43.02
CA LEU A 77 21.23 -3.24 -42.35
C LEU A 77 21.35 -4.57 -41.63
N ARG A 78 22.08 -5.52 -42.18
CA ARG A 78 22.34 -6.81 -41.53
C ARG A 78 23.12 -6.63 -40.23
N ASP A 79 24.21 -5.86 -40.26
CA ASP A 79 25.02 -5.60 -39.08
C ASP A 79 24.21 -4.87 -37.99
N LEU A 80 23.35 -3.93 -38.41
CA LEU A 80 22.45 -3.22 -37.50
C LEU A 80 21.36 -4.13 -36.91
N ASP A 81 20.78 -5.03 -37.69
CA ASP A 81 19.76 -5.99 -37.23
C ASP A 81 20.36 -7.02 -36.24
N GLU A 82 21.59 -7.47 -36.50
CA GLU A 82 22.34 -8.35 -35.58
C GLU A 82 22.70 -7.62 -34.27
N GLU A 83 23.25 -6.41 -34.35
CA GLU A 83 23.51 -5.57 -33.17
C GLU A 83 22.22 -5.30 -32.37
N PHE A 84 21.12 -5.01 -33.06
CA PHE A 84 19.84 -4.75 -32.41
C PHE A 84 19.32 -6.00 -31.69
N ARG A 85 19.38 -7.16 -32.34
CA ARG A 85 18.97 -8.45 -31.79
C ARG A 85 19.77 -8.77 -30.52
N ASP A 86 21.10 -8.73 -30.59
CA ASP A 86 21.96 -9.09 -29.47
C ASP A 86 21.71 -8.22 -28.24
N ASN A 87 21.39 -6.94 -28.43
CA ASN A 87 21.11 -6.01 -27.36
C ASN A 87 19.69 -6.14 -26.75
N HIS A 88 18.71 -6.66 -27.50
CA HIS A 88 17.29 -6.62 -27.09
C HIS A 88 16.59 -7.98 -27.00
N ILE A 89 17.21 -9.08 -27.43
CA ILE A 89 16.54 -10.39 -27.52
C ILE A 89 16.02 -10.88 -26.15
N GLU A 90 16.76 -10.65 -25.07
CA GLU A 90 16.33 -11.05 -23.72
C GLU A 90 15.05 -10.32 -23.28
N ILE A 91 14.99 -9.00 -23.49
CA ILE A 91 13.82 -8.20 -23.12
C ILE A 91 12.64 -8.51 -24.03
N ILE A 92 12.87 -8.71 -25.34
CA ILE A 92 11.84 -9.12 -26.32
C ILE A 92 11.23 -10.46 -25.92
N ASN A 93 12.05 -11.46 -25.59
CA ASN A 93 11.58 -12.77 -25.12
C ASN A 93 10.72 -12.64 -23.86
N ARG A 94 11.14 -11.79 -22.92
CA ARG A 94 10.40 -11.55 -21.68
C ARG A 94 9.03 -10.91 -21.93
N PHE A 95 8.94 -9.92 -22.83
CA PHE A 95 7.67 -9.34 -23.25
C PHE A 95 6.76 -10.38 -23.92
N TYR A 96 7.30 -11.21 -24.83
CA TYR A 96 6.52 -12.28 -25.46
C TYR A 96 5.96 -13.27 -24.42
N LEU A 97 6.77 -13.72 -23.45
CA LEU A 97 6.29 -14.65 -22.42
C LEU A 97 5.17 -14.06 -21.56
N ALA A 98 5.25 -12.76 -21.23
CA ALA A 98 4.19 -12.07 -20.50
C ALA A 98 2.90 -11.99 -21.34
N PHE A 99 3.03 -11.69 -22.64
CA PHE A 99 1.92 -11.66 -23.59
C PHE A 99 1.27 -13.03 -23.82
N GLU A 100 2.09 -14.07 -23.99
CA GLU A 100 1.64 -15.45 -24.10
C GLU A 100 0.90 -15.88 -22.83
N SER A 101 1.38 -15.48 -21.65
CA SER A 101 0.73 -15.82 -20.38
C SER A 101 -0.70 -15.29 -20.26
N ILE A 102 -1.04 -14.14 -20.88
CA ILE A 102 -2.43 -13.64 -20.94
C ILE A 102 -3.30 -14.58 -21.78
N HIS A 103 -2.80 -14.99 -22.95
CA HIS A 103 -3.50 -15.93 -23.82
C HIS A 103 -3.69 -17.28 -23.11
N THR A 104 -2.62 -17.84 -22.55
CA THR A 104 -2.71 -19.11 -21.81
C THR A 104 -3.67 -19.04 -20.63
N TYR A 105 -3.72 -17.92 -19.91
CA TYR A 105 -4.68 -17.73 -18.81
C TYR A 105 -6.14 -17.92 -19.26
N VAL A 106 -6.55 -17.26 -20.35
CA VAL A 106 -7.94 -17.36 -20.82
C VAL A 106 -8.22 -18.70 -21.49
N THR A 107 -7.24 -19.31 -22.15
CA THR A 107 -7.39 -20.68 -22.69
C THR A 107 -7.56 -21.69 -21.57
N ASP A 108 -6.77 -21.60 -20.50
CA ASP A 108 -6.89 -22.48 -19.33
C ASP A 108 -8.21 -22.23 -18.57
N LEU A 109 -8.69 -20.98 -18.49
CA LEU A 109 -10.01 -20.67 -17.94
C LEU A 109 -11.13 -21.34 -18.73
N ASN A 110 -11.10 -21.21 -20.06
CA ASN A 110 -12.11 -21.83 -20.92
C ASN A 110 -12.06 -23.36 -20.81
N ARG A 111 -10.86 -23.97 -20.79
CA ARG A 111 -10.70 -25.41 -20.57
C ARG A 111 -11.28 -25.84 -19.22
N PHE A 112 -11.03 -25.09 -18.15
CA PHE A 112 -11.60 -25.38 -16.83
C PHE A 112 -13.14 -25.34 -16.84
N LEU A 113 -13.73 -24.36 -17.55
CA LEU A 113 -15.19 -24.27 -17.70
C LEU A 113 -15.75 -25.45 -18.52
N GLU A 114 -15.06 -25.86 -19.58
CA GLU A 114 -15.42 -27.05 -20.38
C GLU A 114 -15.35 -28.33 -19.53
N GLU A 115 -14.27 -28.52 -18.76
CA GLU A 115 -14.12 -29.66 -17.83
C GLU A 115 -15.24 -29.70 -16.76
N LEU A 116 -15.72 -28.55 -16.30
CA LEU A 116 -16.85 -28.45 -15.39
C LEU A 116 -18.18 -28.85 -16.04
N GLU A 117 -18.39 -28.44 -17.29
CA GLU A 117 -19.60 -28.80 -18.05
C GLU A 117 -19.61 -30.29 -18.41
N ASP A 118 -18.45 -30.87 -18.72
CA ASP A 118 -18.26 -32.29 -19.02
C ASP A 118 -18.32 -33.18 -17.77
N GLY A 119 -18.37 -32.59 -16.57
CA GLY A 119 -18.45 -33.32 -15.31
C GLY A 119 -17.15 -34.02 -14.91
N PHE A 120 -16.00 -33.52 -15.37
CA PHE A 120 -14.67 -34.03 -15.00
C PHE A 120 -14.44 -34.02 -13.48
N TYR A 121 -14.95 -32.98 -12.81
CA TYR A 121 -14.89 -32.84 -11.36
C TYR A 121 -16.11 -33.49 -10.70
N ILE A 122 -15.89 -34.64 -10.05
CA ILE A 122 -16.96 -35.43 -9.42
C ILE A 122 -17.69 -34.57 -8.36
N HIS A 123 -19.02 -34.52 -8.46
CA HIS A 123 -19.92 -33.74 -7.59
C HIS A 123 -19.70 -32.21 -7.61
N GLN A 124 -18.97 -31.68 -8.59
CA GLN A 124 -18.82 -30.25 -8.79
C GLN A 124 -19.50 -29.82 -10.09
N SER A 125 -20.24 -28.72 -10.01
CA SER A 125 -20.80 -28.02 -11.13
C SER A 125 -20.66 -26.52 -10.90
N LEU A 126 -20.95 -25.72 -11.93
CA LEU A 126 -20.96 -24.27 -11.79
C LEU A 126 -21.90 -23.84 -10.64
N GLU A 127 -23.07 -24.47 -10.50
CA GLU A 127 -24.01 -24.16 -9.41
C GLU A 127 -23.47 -24.48 -8.02
N THR A 128 -22.79 -25.63 -7.85
CA THR A 128 -22.24 -26.02 -6.53
C THR A 128 -21.09 -25.11 -6.12
N ILE A 129 -20.22 -24.71 -7.06
CA ILE A 129 -19.11 -23.79 -6.80
C ILE A 129 -19.63 -22.42 -6.38
N PHE A 130 -20.67 -21.89 -7.05
CA PHE A 130 -21.26 -20.60 -6.70
C PHE A 130 -22.12 -20.63 -5.42
N ALA A 131 -22.54 -21.81 -4.95
CA ALA A 131 -23.17 -21.96 -3.65
C ALA A 131 -22.17 -21.77 -2.50
N ASP A 132 -20.93 -22.22 -2.70
CA ASP A 132 -19.82 -22.02 -1.77
C ASP A 132 -19.36 -20.55 -1.69
N VAL A 133 -18.84 -20.13 -0.54
CA VAL A 133 -18.38 -18.74 -0.34
C VAL A 133 -17.06 -18.50 -1.06
N GLU A 134 -16.10 -19.40 -0.89
CA GLU A 134 -14.77 -19.30 -1.47
C GLU A 134 -14.81 -19.53 -2.98
N GLY A 135 -15.56 -20.55 -3.42
CA GLY A 135 -15.78 -20.86 -4.83
C GLY A 135 -16.35 -19.68 -5.62
N ARG A 136 -17.39 -19.02 -5.09
CA ARG A 136 -17.97 -17.81 -5.71
C ARG A 136 -16.96 -16.66 -5.82
N GLN A 137 -16.09 -16.46 -4.82
CA GLN A 137 -15.08 -15.42 -4.87
C GLN A 137 -14.09 -15.67 -6.00
N VAL A 138 -13.48 -16.85 -6.05
CA VAL A 138 -12.44 -17.17 -7.06
C VAL A 138 -13.00 -17.21 -8.48
N MET A 139 -14.25 -17.65 -8.65
CA MET A 139 -14.91 -17.62 -9.96
C MET A 139 -15.15 -16.19 -10.44
N CYS A 140 -15.54 -15.26 -9.55
CA CYS A 140 -15.66 -13.85 -9.91
C CYS A 140 -14.29 -13.20 -10.18
N GLU A 141 -13.29 -13.52 -9.34
CA GLU A 141 -11.92 -13.05 -9.49
C GLU A 141 -11.29 -13.52 -10.81
N ALA A 142 -11.57 -14.75 -11.28
CA ALA A 142 -11.01 -15.28 -12.51
C ALA A 142 -11.41 -14.45 -13.75
N LEU A 143 -12.70 -14.15 -13.91
CA LEU A 143 -13.16 -13.30 -15.01
C LEU A 143 -12.64 -11.86 -14.88
N TYR A 144 -12.64 -11.34 -13.65
CA TYR A 144 -12.14 -10.01 -13.34
C TYR A 144 -10.66 -9.85 -13.70
N LEU A 145 -9.79 -10.77 -13.27
CA LEU A 145 -8.35 -10.70 -13.51
C LEU A 145 -8.02 -10.73 -14.99
N TYR A 146 -8.72 -11.55 -15.80
CA TYR A 146 -8.54 -11.51 -17.25
C TYR A 146 -8.86 -10.12 -17.83
N GLY A 147 -10.00 -9.56 -17.46
CA GLY A 147 -10.37 -8.20 -17.91
C GLY A 147 -9.38 -7.14 -17.44
N VAL A 148 -8.83 -7.26 -16.23
CA VAL A 148 -7.78 -6.36 -15.71
C VAL A 148 -6.48 -6.50 -16.51
N MET A 149 -6.05 -7.71 -16.86
CA MET A 149 -4.87 -7.91 -17.71
C MET A 149 -5.02 -7.15 -19.04
N LEU A 150 -6.17 -7.30 -19.71
CA LEU A 150 -6.45 -6.61 -20.97
C LEU A 150 -6.35 -5.08 -20.79
N LEU A 151 -7.00 -4.54 -19.76
CA LEU A 151 -6.99 -3.09 -19.50
C LEU A 151 -5.60 -2.55 -19.12
N ILE A 152 -4.84 -3.29 -18.30
CA ILE A 152 -3.48 -2.90 -17.88
C ILE A 152 -2.53 -2.90 -19.08
N VAL A 153 -2.54 -3.96 -19.90
CA VAL A 153 -1.69 -4.03 -21.09
C VAL A 153 -2.00 -2.88 -22.04
N ASP A 154 -3.27 -2.63 -22.35
CA ASP A 154 -3.66 -1.58 -23.29
C ASP A 154 -3.37 -0.17 -22.75
N THR A 155 -3.36 0.02 -21.43
CA THR A 155 -3.07 1.32 -20.80
C THR A 155 -1.57 1.60 -20.68
N HIS A 156 -0.76 0.59 -20.40
CA HIS A 156 0.67 0.77 -20.11
C HIS A 156 1.58 0.45 -21.30
N ILE A 157 1.12 -0.35 -22.27
CA ILE A 157 1.90 -0.75 -23.43
C ILE A 157 1.09 -0.42 -24.69
N GLU A 158 1.45 0.67 -25.36
CA GLU A 158 0.75 1.15 -26.55
C GLU A 158 0.63 0.06 -27.62
N GLY A 159 -0.48 0.03 -28.36
CA GLY A 159 -0.75 -0.97 -29.40
C GLY A 159 0.40 -1.14 -30.39
N ILE A 160 0.88 -0.04 -30.95
CA ILE A 160 1.99 -0.05 -31.90
C ILE A 160 3.28 -0.64 -31.31
N ILE A 161 3.54 -0.42 -30.03
CA ILE A 161 4.73 -0.95 -29.34
C ILE A 161 4.57 -2.46 -29.14
N ARG A 162 3.38 -2.93 -28.75
CA ARG A 162 3.09 -4.37 -28.63
C ARG A 162 3.29 -5.09 -29.96
N GLU A 163 2.77 -4.52 -31.04
CA GLU A 163 2.94 -5.08 -32.38
C GLU A 163 4.41 -5.18 -32.78
N ARG A 164 5.19 -4.11 -32.56
CA ARG A 164 6.62 -4.09 -32.85
C ARG A 164 7.40 -5.14 -32.05
N LEU A 165 7.13 -5.26 -30.75
CA LEU A 165 7.78 -6.26 -29.90
C LEU A 165 7.48 -7.69 -30.36
N LEU A 166 6.21 -7.97 -30.71
CA LEU A 166 5.79 -9.28 -31.21
C LEU A 166 6.42 -9.63 -32.55
N ILE A 167 6.56 -8.65 -33.45
CA ILE A 167 7.22 -8.85 -34.74
C ILE A 167 8.73 -9.03 -34.58
N SER A 168 9.40 -8.26 -33.71
CA SER A 168 10.80 -8.50 -33.40
C SER A 168 11.04 -9.88 -32.80
N TYR A 169 10.14 -10.36 -31.93
CA TYR A 169 10.20 -11.74 -31.43
C TYR A 169 10.03 -12.76 -32.57
N TYR A 170 9.05 -12.54 -33.45
CA TYR A 170 8.80 -13.40 -34.62
C TYR A 170 10.02 -13.48 -35.56
N ARG A 171 10.73 -12.36 -35.78
CA ARG A 171 11.91 -12.29 -36.65
C ARG A 171 13.14 -12.96 -36.02
N TYR A 172 13.40 -12.73 -34.73
CA TYR A 172 14.68 -13.10 -34.11
C TYR A 172 14.71 -14.48 -33.46
N THR A 173 13.55 -15.05 -33.14
CA THR A 173 13.46 -16.35 -32.49
C THR A 173 13.01 -17.39 -33.51
N PRO A 174 13.83 -18.42 -33.81
CA PRO A 174 13.41 -19.49 -34.72
C PRO A 174 12.16 -20.15 -34.16
N GLN A 175 11.13 -20.28 -35.00
CA GLN A 175 9.91 -21.00 -34.64
C GLN A 175 10.34 -22.39 -34.15
N ARG A 176 10.10 -22.68 -32.85
CA ARG A 176 10.48 -23.96 -32.25
C ARG A 176 9.88 -25.08 -33.11
N GLN A 177 10.72 -26.02 -33.55
CA GLN A 177 10.34 -27.13 -34.44
C GLN A 177 9.19 -28.01 -33.89
N ASP A 178 8.81 -27.83 -32.61
CA ASP A 178 7.68 -28.50 -31.96
C ASP A 178 6.29 -27.89 -32.24
N GLY A 179 6.16 -26.83 -33.05
CA GLY A 179 4.85 -26.33 -33.52
C GLY A 179 3.90 -25.79 -32.43
N LYS A 180 4.42 -25.43 -31.25
CA LYS A 180 3.64 -25.02 -30.06
C LYS A 180 3.79 -23.55 -29.64
N THR A 181 4.26 -22.65 -30.50
CA THR A 181 4.22 -21.21 -30.19
C THR A 181 2.87 -20.64 -30.60
N HIS A 182 2.08 -20.16 -29.64
CA HIS A 182 0.74 -19.58 -29.88
C HIS A 182 0.81 -18.16 -30.47
N ILE A 183 1.86 -17.86 -31.23
CA ILE A 183 2.22 -16.50 -31.64
C ILE A 183 1.11 -15.83 -32.45
N ASP A 184 0.43 -16.58 -33.31
CA ASP A 184 -0.68 -16.04 -34.12
C ASP A 184 -1.87 -15.64 -33.24
N GLU A 185 -2.21 -16.45 -32.25
CA GLU A 185 -3.31 -16.16 -31.32
C GLU A 185 -2.95 -15.02 -30.35
N VAL A 186 -1.70 -14.97 -29.89
CA VAL A 186 -1.19 -13.84 -29.09
C VAL A 186 -1.21 -12.54 -29.90
N CYS A 187 -0.80 -12.58 -31.17
CA CYS A 187 -0.87 -11.43 -32.07
C CYS A 187 -2.32 -10.99 -32.33
N LYS A 188 -3.25 -11.92 -32.51
CA LYS A 188 -4.69 -11.58 -32.62
C LYS A 188 -5.19 -10.91 -31.35
N LEU A 189 -4.85 -11.45 -30.18
CA LEU A 189 -5.26 -10.92 -28.89
C LEU A 189 -4.68 -9.52 -28.63
N LEU A 190 -3.42 -9.26 -28.98
CA LEU A 190 -2.70 -8.04 -28.62
C LEU A 190 -2.56 -7.00 -29.73
N ARG A 191 -3.21 -7.22 -30.88
CA ARG A 191 -3.33 -6.24 -31.96
C ARG A 191 -3.73 -4.87 -31.44
N ASP A 192 -3.22 -3.82 -32.07
CA ASP A 192 -3.58 -2.45 -31.75
C ASP A 192 -5.11 -2.29 -31.66
N THR A 193 -5.56 -1.70 -30.56
CA THR A 193 -6.96 -1.39 -30.30
C THR A 193 -7.34 -0.05 -30.93
N GLY A 194 -6.35 0.77 -31.33
CA GLY A 194 -6.53 2.13 -31.83
C GLY A 194 -6.75 3.17 -30.71
N VAL A 195 -6.62 2.76 -29.45
CA VAL A 195 -6.71 3.67 -28.30
C VAL A 195 -5.45 4.52 -28.25
N ASN A 196 -5.60 5.79 -28.63
CA ASN A 196 -4.57 6.80 -28.38
C ASN A 196 -5.01 7.70 -27.22
N SER A 197 -4.05 8.26 -26.49
CA SER A 197 -4.24 9.11 -25.30
C SER A 197 -5.27 10.25 -25.45
N ALA A 198 -5.65 10.60 -26.68
CA ALA A 198 -6.61 11.67 -27.00
C ALA A 198 -7.98 11.20 -27.54
N LYS A 199 -8.13 9.96 -28.04
CA LYS A 199 -9.38 9.50 -28.68
C LYS A 199 -9.61 8.01 -28.45
N ARG A 200 -10.82 7.67 -27.99
CA ARG A 200 -11.28 6.28 -27.91
C ARG A 200 -11.95 5.87 -29.23
N PRO A 201 -11.58 4.70 -29.78
CA PRO A 201 -12.25 4.11 -30.94
C PRO A 201 -13.72 3.79 -30.66
N ASN A 202 -14.50 3.68 -31.74
CA ASN A 202 -15.85 3.14 -31.66
C ASN A 202 -15.80 1.68 -31.19
N ASN A 203 -16.76 1.25 -30.37
CA ASN A 203 -16.87 -0.10 -29.80
C ASN A 203 -15.72 -0.55 -28.87
N TYR A 204 -14.85 0.36 -28.42
CA TYR A 204 -13.88 0.06 -27.37
C TYR A 204 -14.50 0.22 -25.97
N PRO A 205 -14.24 -0.69 -24.99
CA PRO A 205 -13.36 -1.86 -25.07
C PRO A 205 -14.05 -3.16 -25.52
N GLU A 206 -15.30 -3.12 -25.96
CA GLU A 206 -16.13 -4.30 -26.27
C GLU A 206 -15.49 -5.22 -27.32
N ASP A 207 -14.99 -4.65 -28.42
CA ASP A 207 -14.35 -5.40 -29.49
C ASP A 207 -13.03 -6.03 -29.04
N TYR A 208 -12.34 -5.40 -28.08
CA TYR A 208 -11.12 -5.96 -27.50
C TYR A 208 -11.44 -7.16 -26.59
N PHE A 209 -12.46 -7.02 -25.73
CA PHE A 209 -12.90 -8.09 -24.83
C PHE A 209 -13.55 -9.27 -25.58
N ARG A 210 -14.05 -9.05 -26.80
CA ARG A 210 -14.64 -10.10 -27.65
C ARG A 210 -13.60 -10.94 -28.41
N ARG A 211 -12.31 -10.57 -28.40
CA ARG A 211 -11.27 -11.26 -29.20
C ARG A 211 -11.13 -12.74 -28.85
N ILE A 212 -11.25 -13.09 -27.56
CA ILE A 212 -11.31 -14.47 -27.09
C ILE A 212 -12.62 -14.63 -26.30
N PRO A 213 -13.61 -15.38 -26.83
CA PRO A 213 -14.87 -15.54 -26.14
C PRO A 213 -14.71 -16.41 -24.90
N ILE A 214 -15.51 -16.09 -23.88
CA ILE A 214 -15.70 -16.89 -22.67
C ILE A 214 -17.15 -17.36 -22.66
N ASN A 215 -17.41 -18.51 -22.03
CA ASN A 215 -18.75 -19.06 -21.89
C ASN A 215 -19.76 -18.02 -21.35
N SER A 216 -20.83 -17.77 -22.11
CA SER A 216 -21.83 -16.75 -21.78
C SER A 216 -22.62 -17.05 -20.50
N MET A 217 -22.88 -18.32 -20.20
CA MET A 217 -23.57 -18.73 -18.96
C MET A 217 -22.71 -18.39 -17.75
N PHE A 218 -21.41 -18.65 -17.81
CA PHE A 218 -20.48 -18.26 -16.75
C PHE A 218 -20.46 -16.75 -16.53
N ILE A 219 -20.38 -15.94 -17.60
CA ILE A 219 -20.42 -14.48 -17.52
C ILE A 219 -21.72 -14.01 -16.84
N ASP A 220 -22.87 -14.54 -17.25
CA ASP A 220 -24.17 -14.15 -16.71
C ASP A 220 -24.29 -14.51 -15.22
N VAL A 221 -23.81 -15.68 -14.80
CA VAL A 221 -23.80 -16.08 -13.39
C VAL A 221 -22.86 -15.18 -12.57
N VAL A 222 -21.65 -14.88 -13.07
CA VAL A 222 -20.71 -13.97 -12.40
C VAL A 222 -21.34 -12.58 -12.21
N ILE A 223 -21.89 -11.99 -13.27
CA ILE A 223 -22.53 -10.67 -13.19
C ILE A 223 -23.75 -10.72 -12.26
N GLY A 224 -24.56 -11.78 -12.32
CA GLY A 224 -25.72 -11.97 -11.45
C GLY A 224 -25.34 -12.04 -9.96
N ARG A 225 -24.28 -12.77 -9.63
CA ARG A 225 -23.75 -12.90 -8.27
C ARG A 225 -23.10 -11.62 -7.78
N LEU A 226 -22.27 -10.99 -8.61
CA LEU A 226 -21.67 -9.68 -8.32
C LEU A 226 -22.71 -8.59 -8.13
N ARG A 227 -23.91 -8.70 -8.70
CA ARG A 227 -25.01 -7.76 -8.48
C ARG A 227 -25.80 -8.05 -7.22
N SER A 228 -26.07 -9.32 -6.93
CA SER A 228 -27.03 -9.71 -5.88
C SER A 228 -26.37 -9.88 -4.52
N ASP A 229 -25.24 -10.58 -4.47
CA ASP A 229 -24.61 -11.03 -3.23
C ASP A 229 -23.60 -9.99 -2.70
N ASP A 230 -23.14 -10.17 -1.46
CA ASP A 230 -21.95 -9.54 -0.89
C ASP A 230 -20.89 -10.64 -0.77
N ILE A 231 -20.10 -10.85 -1.84
CA ILE A 231 -19.27 -12.06 -1.99
C ILE A 231 -18.13 -12.14 -0.98
N TYR A 232 -17.79 -11.02 -0.34
CA TYR A 232 -16.77 -10.90 0.71
C TYR A 232 -17.36 -10.67 2.10
N ASN A 233 -18.69 -10.66 2.25
CA ASN A 233 -19.40 -10.35 3.50
C ASN A 233 -18.97 -9.03 4.16
N GLN A 234 -18.52 -8.04 3.38
CA GLN A 234 -17.94 -6.81 3.89
C GLN A 234 -18.98 -5.86 4.49
N LEU A 235 -20.25 -5.91 4.08
CA LEU A 235 -21.31 -5.06 4.64
C LEU A 235 -21.49 -5.26 6.15
N SER A 236 -21.25 -6.48 6.65
CA SER A 236 -21.30 -6.78 8.09
C SER A 236 -20.27 -5.97 8.90
N LEU A 237 -19.16 -5.59 8.27
CA LEU A 237 -18.08 -4.79 8.87
C LEU A 237 -18.37 -3.29 8.81
N TYR A 238 -19.35 -2.85 8.02
CA TYR A 238 -19.71 -1.44 7.82
C TYR A 238 -21.19 -1.18 8.16
N PRO A 239 -21.51 -0.93 9.44
CA PRO A 239 -22.89 -0.81 9.92
C PRO A 239 -23.59 0.47 9.46
N LEU A 240 -22.84 1.49 9.05
CA LEU A 240 -23.40 2.76 8.56
C LEU A 240 -23.66 2.67 7.07
N SER A 241 -24.89 2.98 6.64
CA SER A 241 -25.29 2.97 5.22
C SER A 241 -24.44 3.88 4.35
N LYS A 242 -23.94 5.01 4.89
CA LYS A 242 -23.03 5.93 4.19
C LYS A 242 -21.68 5.30 3.81
N HIS A 243 -21.29 4.17 4.42
CA HIS A 243 -20.04 3.48 4.10
C HIS A 243 -20.23 2.38 3.05
N ARG A 244 -21.44 2.18 2.52
CA ARG A 244 -21.74 1.09 1.58
C ARG A 244 -20.86 1.10 0.33
N SER A 245 -20.63 2.27 -0.26
CA SER A 245 -19.76 2.41 -1.46
C SER A 245 -18.30 2.08 -1.17
N THR A 246 -17.84 2.28 0.08
CA THR A 246 -16.52 1.84 0.54
C THR A 246 -16.48 0.33 0.79
N ALA A 247 -17.51 -0.20 1.48
CA ALA A 247 -17.63 -1.61 1.83
C ALA A 247 -17.75 -2.52 0.60
N LEU A 248 -18.34 -2.04 -0.49
CA LEU A 248 -18.51 -2.82 -1.71
C LEU A 248 -17.50 -2.45 -2.80
N ALA A 249 -16.46 -1.66 -2.49
CA ALA A 249 -15.63 -1.04 -3.52
C ALA A 249 -14.86 -2.06 -4.38
N THR A 250 -14.34 -3.14 -3.77
CA THR A 250 -13.65 -4.21 -4.50
C THR A 250 -14.62 -5.00 -5.40
N GLN A 251 -15.82 -5.30 -4.90
CA GLN A 251 -16.84 -5.95 -5.72
C GLN A 251 -17.35 -5.04 -6.84
N ALA A 252 -17.43 -3.73 -6.58
CA ALA A 252 -17.80 -2.72 -7.57
C ALA A 252 -16.80 -2.65 -8.72
N SER A 253 -15.50 -2.71 -8.42
CA SER A 253 -14.46 -2.71 -9.45
C SER A 253 -14.48 -3.99 -10.27
N MET A 254 -14.72 -5.15 -9.63
CA MET A 254 -14.94 -6.42 -10.34
C MET A 254 -16.12 -6.33 -11.29
N LEU A 255 -17.28 -5.89 -10.81
CA LEU A 255 -18.48 -5.77 -11.62
C LEU A 255 -18.26 -4.80 -12.79
N TYR A 256 -17.61 -3.66 -12.56
CA TYR A 256 -17.28 -2.71 -13.62
C TYR A 256 -16.50 -3.37 -14.77
N VAL A 257 -15.47 -4.18 -14.46
CA VAL A 257 -14.68 -4.88 -15.49
C VAL A 257 -15.51 -5.99 -16.14
N CYS A 258 -16.24 -6.77 -15.35
CA CYS A 258 -17.03 -7.90 -15.85
C CYS A 258 -18.14 -7.46 -16.82
N LEU A 259 -18.69 -6.24 -16.66
CA LEU A 259 -19.70 -5.68 -17.56
C LEU A 259 -19.21 -5.53 -19.01
N PHE A 260 -17.90 -5.42 -19.26
CA PHE A 260 -17.37 -5.35 -20.62
C PHE A 260 -17.45 -6.68 -21.38
N PHE A 261 -17.60 -7.81 -20.68
CA PHE A 261 -17.91 -9.11 -21.30
C PHE A 261 -19.39 -9.25 -21.69
N SER A 262 -20.27 -8.37 -21.18
CA SER A 262 -21.70 -8.32 -21.53
C SER A 262 -22.15 -6.89 -21.90
N PRO A 263 -21.66 -6.35 -23.04
CA PRO A 263 -21.89 -4.95 -23.41
C PRO A 263 -23.36 -4.59 -23.65
N THR A 264 -24.21 -5.59 -23.91
CA THR A 264 -25.67 -5.43 -24.01
C THR A 264 -26.24 -4.77 -22.74
N ILE A 265 -25.69 -5.08 -21.57
CA ILE A 265 -26.12 -4.48 -20.29
C ILE A 265 -25.83 -2.98 -20.30
N LEU A 266 -24.61 -2.61 -20.68
CA LEU A 266 -24.12 -1.22 -20.69
C LEU A 266 -24.86 -0.32 -21.70
N HIS A 267 -25.27 -0.87 -22.85
CA HIS A 267 -25.98 -0.14 -23.89
C HIS A 267 -27.50 -0.10 -23.71
N ASN A 268 -28.12 -1.25 -23.42
CA ASN A 268 -29.55 -1.44 -23.63
C ASN A 268 -30.34 -1.68 -22.33
N GLN A 269 -29.72 -2.20 -21.26
CA GLN A 269 -30.45 -2.62 -20.06
C GLN A 269 -30.50 -1.52 -18.99
N THR A 270 -31.38 -0.53 -19.20
CA THR A 270 -31.49 0.64 -18.31
C THR A 270 -31.88 0.33 -16.87
N SER A 271 -32.74 -0.66 -16.64
CA SER A 271 -33.17 -1.08 -15.29
C SER A 271 -32.02 -1.70 -14.51
N ILE A 272 -31.29 -2.60 -15.14
CA ILE A 272 -30.14 -3.29 -14.54
C ILE A 272 -29.01 -2.30 -14.25
N MET A 273 -28.68 -1.42 -15.19
CA MET A 273 -27.65 -0.40 -14.94
C MET A 273 -28.05 0.58 -13.83
N ARG A 274 -29.33 0.92 -13.69
CA ARG A 274 -29.81 1.75 -12.57
C ARG A 274 -29.60 1.05 -11.23
N GLU A 275 -30.00 -0.21 -11.12
CA GLU A 275 -29.77 -1.02 -9.91
C GLU A 275 -28.27 -1.09 -9.55
N ILE A 276 -27.40 -1.31 -10.54
CA ILE A 276 -25.94 -1.35 -10.35
C ILE A 276 -25.42 -0.01 -9.82
N VAL A 277 -25.79 1.10 -10.45
CA VAL A 277 -25.35 2.44 -10.03
C VAL A 277 -25.89 2.78 -8.65
N ASP A 278 -27.16 2.52 -8.38
CA ASP A 278 -27.78 2.81 -7.10
C ASP A 278 -27.17 1.98 -5.96
N LYS A 279 -26.69 0.75 -6.23
CA LYS A 279 -26.01 -0.10 -5.24
C LYS A 279 -24.55 0.30 -5.03
N TYR A 280 -23.76 0.39 -6.10
CA TYR A 280 -22.30 0.49 -6.04
C TYR A 280 -21.74 1.91 -6.23
N PHE A 281 -22.44 2.77 -6.99
CA PHE A 281 -21.97 4.10 -7.41
C PHE A 281 -22.94 5.23 -7.01
N PRO A 282 -23.52 5.24 -5.80
CA PRO A 282 -24.49 6.27 -5.39
C PRO A 282 -23.83 7.64 -5.16
N ASP A 283 -22.56 7.63 -4.76
CA ASP A 283 -21.76 8.80 -4.38
C ASP A 283 -20.32 8.72 -4.94
N ASN A 284 -19.98 7.64 -5.64
CA ASN A 284 -18.64 7.35 -6.11
C ASN A 284 -18.63 7.12 -7.63
N TRP A 285 -17.91 7.97 -8.38
CA TRP A 285 -17.72 7.83 -9.82
C TRP A 285 -16.24 7.74 -10.24
N VAL A 286 -15.33 7.73 -9.27
CA VAL A 286 -13.90 7.50 -9.50
C VAL A 286 -13.49 6.27 -8.70
N ILE A 287 -13.24 5.17 -9.40
CA ILE A 287 -12.97 3.86 -8.77
C ILE A 287 -11.50 3.47 -8.94
N SER A 288 -11.01 2.60 -8.07
CA SER A 288 -9.73 1.91 -8.24
C SER A 288 -9.99 0.48 -8.68
N LEU A 289 -9.42 0.06 -9.81
CA LEU A 289 -9.52 -1.33 -10.25
C LEU A 289 -8.55 -2.21 -9.47
N TYR A 290 -7.25 -2.02 -9.71
CA TYR A 290 -6.21 -2.90 -9.20
C TYR A 290 -5.00 -2.05 -8.79
N MET A 291 -4.54 -2.20 -7.54
CA MET A 291 -3.36 -1.50 -6.98
C MET A 291 -3.25 -0.03 -7.40
N GLY A 292 -4.30 0.75 -7.15
CA GLY A 292 -4.33 2.20 -7.38
C GLY A 292 -4.60 2.62 -8.82
N PHE A 293 -4.80 1.69 -9.75
CA PHE A 293 -5.21 2.00 -11.12
C PHE A 293 -6.63 2.62 -11.14
N THR A 294 -6.70 3.95 -11.23
CA THR A 294 -7.97 4.68 -11.12
C THR A 294 -8.68 4.88 -12.45
N ILE A 295 -10.00 4.76 -12.43
CA ILE A 295 -10.87 5.02 -13.58
C ILE A 295 -11.99 5.98 -13.18
N ASN A 296 -12.24 6.95 -14.05
CA ASN A 296 -13.42 7.81 -13.96
C ASN A 296 -14.57 7.23 -14.78
N LEU A 297 -15.67 6.86 -14.12
CA LEU A 297 -16.84 6.26 -14.76
C LEU A 297 -17.52 7.20 -15.75
N VAL A 298 -17.43 8.52 -15.54
CA VAL A 298 -17.98 9.52 -16.47
C VAL A 298 -17.31 9.43 -17.83
N ASP A 299 -15.99 9.22 -17.85
CA ASP A 299 -15.22 9.04 -19.08
C ASP A 299 -15.35 7.61 -19.61
N SER A 300 -15.31 6.61 -18.73
CA SER A 300 -15.44 5.20 -19.11
C SER A 300 -16.77 4.89 -19.81
N TRP A 301 -17.88 5.36 -19.23
CA TRP A 301 -19.23 5.04 -19.69
C TRP A 301 -19.83 6.04 -20.69
N GLU A 302 -19.05 6.98 -21.20
CA GLU A 302 -19.55 8.09 -22.05
C GLU A 302 -20.30 7.60 -23.31
N PHE A 303 -19.86 6.48 -23.89
CA PHE A 303 -20.44 5.86 -25.10
C PHE A 303 -21.49 4.78 -24.80
N PHE A 304 -21.72 4.44 -23.53
CA PHE A 304 -22.65 3.39 -23.12
C PHE A 304 -23.96 3.99 -22.64
N LYS A 305 -25.01 3.93 -23.47
CA LYS A 305 -26.25 4.70 -23.25
C LYS A 305 -26.93 4.39 -21.90
N ALA A 306 -27.18 3.12 -21.59
CA ALA A 306 -27.84 2.74 -20.33
C ALA A 306 -26.98 3.08 -19.10
N ALA A 307 -25.67 2.83 -19.16
CA ALA A 307 -24.74 3.14 -18.08
C ALA A 307 -24.62 4.65 -17.82
N LYS A 308 -24.47 5.45 -18.87
CA LYS A 308 -24.43 6.92 -18.81
C LYS A 308 -25.71 7.49 -18.22
N MET A 309 -26.87 6.99 -18.66
CA MET A 309 -28.16 7.42 -18.15
C MET A 309 -28.32 7.11 -16.66
N ALA A 310 -27.89 5.92 -16.21
CA ALA A 310 -27.93 5.54 -14.80
C ALA A 310 -27.03 6.43 -13.94
N LEU A 311 -25.80 6.71 -14.40
CA LEU A 311 -24.82 7.50 -13.64
C LEU A 311 -25.19 8.98 -13.50
N ASN A 312 -25.97 9.55 -14.43
CA ASN A 312 -26.29 10.99 -14.42
C ASN A 312 -26.99 11.45 -13.13
N ASN A 313 -27.78 10.61 -12.46
CA ASN A 313 -28.44 10.95 -11.20
C ASN A 313 -27.42 11.25 -10.09
N THR A 314 -26.35 10.43 -10.00
CA THR A 314 -25.25 10.63 -9.06
C THR A 314 -24.50 11.94 -9.34
N LEU A 315 -24.37 12.31 -10.62
CA LEU A 315 -23.58 13.45 -11.09
C LEU A 315 -24.33 14.78 -11.10
N GLU A 316 -25.56 14.83 -10.59
CA GLU A 316 -26.29 16.09 -10.45
C GLU A 316 -25.52 17.05 -9.55
N SER A 317 -25.45 18.33 -9.94
CA SER A 317 -24.65 19.32 -9.22
C SER A 317 -25.03 19.43 -7.75
N VAL A 318 -26.32 19.28 -7.40
CA VAL A 318 -26.78 19.31 -6.00
C VAL A 318 -26.17 18.17 -5.20
N ASN A 319 -26.13 16.95 -5.76
CA ASN A 319 -25.58 15.77 -5.11
C ASN A 319 -24.06 15.89 -4.94
N VAL A 320 -23.35 16.22 -6.01
CA VAL A 320 -21.88 16.41 -6.00
C VAL A 320 -21.45 17.43 -4.95
N LYS A 321 -22.14 18.58 -4.87
CA LYS A 321 -21.87 19.60 -3.86
C LYS A 321 -22.15 19.09 -2.44
N SER A 322 -23.28 18.42 -2.25
CA SER A 322 -23.66 17.82 -0.96
C SER A 322 -22.61 16.84 -0.45
N TYR A 323 -22.12 15.94 -1.31
CA TYR A 323 -21.04 15.00 -0.96
C TYR A 323 -19.74 15.72 -0.59
N GLY A 324 -19.34 16.72 -1.39
CA GLY A 324 -18.17 17.55 -1.10
C GLY A 324 -18.24 18.17 0.30
N VAL A 325 -19.34 18.85 0.63
CA VAL A 325 -19.56 19.46 1.96
C VAL A 325 -19.57 18.42 3.08
N SER A 326 -20.25 17.29 2.88
CA SER A 326 -20.37 16.21 3.87
C SER A 326 -19.01 15.63 4.25
N TYR A 327 -18.21 15.21 3.26
CA TYR A 327 -16.87 14.66 3.53
C TYR A 327 -15.89 15.73 4.02
N GLY A 328 -15.97 16.94 3.47
CA GLY A 328 -15.13 18.07 3.89
C GLY A 328 -15.30 18.46 5.36
N SER A 329 -16.55 18.60 5.82
CA SER A 329 -16.86 18.92 7.23
C SER A 329 -16.44 17.80 8.20
N THR A 330 -16.48 16.55 7.76
CA THR A 330 -16.11 15.39 8.56
C THR A 330 -14.61 15.38 8.90
N ILE A 331 -13.73 15.91 8.03
CA ILE A 331 -12.28 15.95 8.27
C ILE A 331 -11.92 16.67 9.57
N VAL A 332 -12.53 17.83 9.84
CA VAL A 332 -12.21 18.64 11.02
C VAL A 332 -12.52 17.85 12.30
N THR A 333 -13.70 17.24 12.37
CA THR A 333 -14.13 16.39 13.49
C THR A 333 -13.22 15.17 13.66
N LEU A 334 -12.85 14.51 12.57
CA LEU A 334 -11.97 13.34 12.63
C LEU A 334 -10.54 13.70 13.04
N LEU A 335 -10.01 14.83 12.58
CA LEU A 335 -8.70 15.31 13.02
C LEU A 335 -8.66 15.57 14.53
N GLU A 336 -9.71 16.15 15.11
CA GLU A 336 -9.81 16.35 16.55
C GLU A 336 -9.88 15.02 17.31
N ARG A 337 -10.77 14.10 16.87
CA ARG A 337 -10.95 12.78 17.51
C ARG A 337 -9.68 11.93 17.44
N THR A 338 -9.06 11.83 16.26
CA THR A 338 -7.82 11.08 16.07
C THR A 338 -6.67 11.68 16.87
N SER A 339 -6.52 13.02 16.88
CA SER A 339 -5.50 13.68 17.70
C SER A 339 -5.72 13.45 19.19
N LYS A 340 -6.96 13.42 19.67
CA LYS A 340 -7.28 13.11 21.07
C LYS A 340 -6.89 11.68 21.44
N LEU A 341 -7.22 10.70 20.59
CA LEU A 341 -6.87 9.30 20.82
C LEU A 341 -5.36 9.07 20.81
N LEU A 342 -4.64 9.75 19.91
CA LEU A 342 -3.18 9.63 19.78
C LEU A 342 -2.38 10.40 20.84
N LYS A 343 -3.02 11.14 21.76
CA LYS A 343 -2.31 11.73 22.90
C LYS A 343 -1.78 10.62 23.81
N GLU A 344 -0.58 10.84 24.35
CA GLU A 344 0.06 9.91 25.27
C GLU A 344 -0.86 9.55 26.45
N GLY A 345 -0.91 8.25 26.79
CA GLY A 345 -1.74 7.73 27.87
C GLY A 345 -3.20 7.39 27.50
N ASN A 346 -3.70 7.80 26.32
CA ASN A 346 -5.08 7.49 25.92
C ASN A 346 -5.23 6.13 25.22
N LEU A 347 -4.25 5.69 24.44
CA LEU A 347 -4.21 4.37 23.82
C LEU A 347 -3.37 3.41 24.68
N THR A 348 -3.98 2.89 25.73
CA THR A 348 -3.42 1.82 26.57
C THR A 348 -4.16 0.51 26.30
N SER A 349 -3.56 -0.63 26.67
CA SER A 349 -4.19 -1.94 26.53
C SER A 349 -5.56 -2.03 27.20
N GLU A 350 -5.73 -1.39 28.36
CA GLU A 350 -7.02 -1.32 29.06
C GLU A 350 -8.07 -0.50 28.30
N ASN A 351 -7.70 0.67 27.79
CA ASN A 351 -8.63 1.53 27.04
C ASN A 351 -9.03 0.89 25.71
N VAL A 352 -8.09 0.24 25.03
CA VAL A 352 -8.39 -0.49 23.79
C VAL A 352 -9.38 -1.62 24.05
N ILE A 353 -9.18 -2.42 25.11
CA ILE A 353 -10.13 -3.47 25.49
C ILE A 353 -11.52 -2.90 25.79
N ASN A 354 -11.59 -1.75 26.47
CA ASN A 354 -12.85 -1.16 26.89
C ASN A 354 -13.61 -0.51 25.73
N ASP A 355 -12.89 0.16 24.82
CA ASP A 355 -13.48 1.05 23.81
C ASP A 355 -13.17 0.61 22.36
N ILE A 356 -12.81 -0.65 22.11
CA ILE A 356 -12.44 -1.15 20.77
C ILE A 356 -13.49 -0.81 19.70
N ASN A 357 -14.79 -0.93 20.03
CA ASN A 357 -15.87 -0.63 19.09
C ASN A 357 -15.91 0.85 18.70
N SER A 358 -15.60 1.75 19.64
CA SER A 358 -15.51 3.19 19.40
C SER A 358 -14.30 3.52 18.53
N ILE A 359 -13.13 2.94 18.84
CA ILE A 359 -11.91 3.10 18.06
C ILE A 359 -12.12 2.60 16.62
N THR A 360 -12.66 1.40 16.44
CA THR A 360 -12.97 0.83 15.13
C THR A 360 -14.00 1.65 14.36
N SER A 361 -14.97 2.28 15.05
CA SER A 361 -15.91 3.23 14.41
C SER A 361 -15.19 4.45 13.85
N VAL A 362 -14.27 5.05 14.63
CA VAL A 362 -13.42 6.17 14.16
C VAL A 362 -12.57 5.76 12.97
N LEU A 363 -11.93 4.59 13.03
CA LEU A 363 -11.09 4.07 11.94
C LEU A 363 -11.88 3.85 10.65
N ARG A 364 -13.11 3.30 10.74
CA ARG A 364 -14.00 3.15 9.58
C ARG A 364 -14.33 4.50 8.94
N GLU A 365 -14.72 5.47 9.76
CA GLU A 365 -15.08 6.80 9.27
C GLU A 365 -13.87 7.54 8.66
N CYS A 366 -12.68 7.37 9.24
CA CYS A 366 -11.43 7.90 8.69
C CYS A 366 -11.11 7.29 7.32
N ASN A 367 -11.04 5.95 7.22
CA ASN A 367 -10.68 5.29 5.96
C ASN A 367 -11.71 5.54 4.85
N ALA A 368 -13.02 5.53 5.16
CA ALA A 368 -14.06 5.86 4.19
C ALA A 368 -13.93 7.31 3.68
N THR A 369 -13.67 8.26 4.58
CA THR A 369 -13.48 9.68 4.22
C THR A 369 -12.22 9.90 3.40
N ILE A 370 -11.09 9.30 3.81
CA ILE A 370 -9.81 9.38 3.09
C ILE A 370 -9.97 8.78 1.69
N ARG A 371 -10.57 7.59 1.58
CA ARG A 371 -10.80 6.92 0.29
C ARG A 371 -11.58 7.80 -0.66
N TRP A 372 -12.72 8.31 -0.22
CA TRP A 372 -13.60 9.11 -1.06
C TRP A 372 -12.89 10.38 -1.53
N LEU A 373 -12.26 11.12 -0.62
CA LEU A 373 -11.58 12.37 -0.99
C LEU A 373 -10.36 12.14 -1.89
N MET A 374 -9.49 11.18 -1.56
CA MET A 374 -8.31 10.90 -2.39
C MET A 374 -8.70 10.56 -3.84
N LEU A 375 -9.76 9.77 -4.04
CA LEU A 375 -10.24 9.41 -5.37
C LEU A 375 -10.85 10.62 -6.11
N HIS A 376 -11.70 11.41 -5.43
CA HIS A 376 -12.48 12.47 -6.09
C HIS A 376 -11.76 13.82 -6.20
N THR A 377 -10.63 14.03 -5.51
CA THR A 377 -9.81 15.24 -5.66
C THR A 377 -8.58 15.05 -6.56
N ALA A 378 -8.27 13.81 -6.95
CA ALA A 378 -7.11 13.49 -7.79
C ALA A 378 -7.25 14.04 -9.22
N SER A 379 -6.27 14.81 -9.68
CA SER A 379 -6.22 15.37 -11.05
C SER A 379 -5.91 14.35 -12.13
N LYS A 380 -5.34 13.18 -11.77
CA LYS A 380 -4.96 12.11 -12.71
C LYS A 380 -6.11 11.65 -13.61
N ASN A 381 -7.35 11.85 -13.15
CA ASN A 381 -8.57 11.41 -13.81
C ASN A 381 -9.24 12.49 -14.70
N ASP A 382 -8.61 13.66 -14.88
CA ASP A 382 -9.11 14.77 -15.70
C ASP A 382 -8.85 14.56 -17.20
N ARG A 383 -9.40 13.48 -17.78
CA ARG A 383 -9.27 13.22 -19.22
C ARG A 383 -10.12 14.14 -20.10
N ASN A 384 -11.23 14.68 -19.57
CA ASN A 384 -12.13 15.53 -20.33
C ASN A 384 -12.64 16.73 -19.49
N LYS A 385 -13.26 17.72 -20.16
CA LYS A 385 -13.72 18.95 -19.50
C LYS A 385 -14.78 18.67 -18.41
N ARG A 386 -15.65 17.67 -18.62
CA ARG A 386 -16.72 17.33 -17.67
C ARG A 386 -16.15 16.75 -16.38
N THR A 387 -15.18 15.84 -16.46
CA THR A 387 -14.54 15.23 -15.29
C THR A 387 -13.78 16.27 -14.47
N LYS A 388 -13.06 17.17 -15.14
CA LYS A 388 -12.38 18.29 -14.48
C LYS A 388 -13.34 19.22 -13.72
N VAL A 389 -14.46 19.60 -14.33
CA VAL A 389 -15.47 20.46 -13.66
C VAL A 389 -16.06 19.79 -12.43
N LEU A 390 -16.35 18.48 -12.49
CA LEU A 390 -16.84 17.73 -11.35
C LEU A 390 -15.83 17.69 -10.21
N ARG A 391 -14.55 17.43 -10.52
CA ARG A 391 -13.45 17.46 -9.54
C ARG A 391 -13.29 18.83 -8.89
N GLU A 392 -13.26 19.89 -9.70
CA GLU A 392 -13.16 21.27 -9.20
C GLU A 392 -14.34 21.63 -8.30
N MET A 393 -15.54 21.15 -8.62
CA MET A 393 -16.72 21.30 -7.75
C MET A 393 -16.54 20.60 -6.40
N VAL A 394 -16.04 19.35 -6.39
CA VAL A 394 -15.75 18.63 -5.15
C VAL A 394 -14.71 19.37 -4.31
N VAL A 395 -13.61 19.81 -4.93
CA VAL A 395 -12.52 20.55 -4.25
C VAL A 395 -13.01 21.89 -3.69
N ALA A 396 -13.86 22.62 -4.43
CA ALA A 396 -14.39 23.90 -3.98
C ALA A 396 -15.33 23.75 -2.77
N GLU A 397 -16.19 22.74 -2.79
CA GLU A 397 -17.23 22.54 -1.78
C GLU A 397 -16.72 21.81 -0.53
N SER A 398 -15.70 20.94 -0.67
CA SER A 398 -15.10 20.25 0.46
C SER A 398 -14.39 21.21 1.41
N LYS A 399 -13.91 22.35 0.91
CA LYS A 399 -13.11 23.34 1.67
C LYS A 399 -11.94 22.72 2.44
N SER A 400 -11.51 21.54 2.03
CA SER A 400 -10.45 20.77 2.68
C SER A 400 -9.14 20.99 1.96
N SER A 401 -8.09 21.33 2.70
CA SER A 401 -6.76 21.43 2.10
C SER A 401 -6.13 20.04 1.95
N PRO A 402 -5.28 19.83 0.93
CA PRO A 402 -4.46 18.62 0.81
C PRO A 402 -3.66 18.32 2.09
N ASP A 403 -3.18 19.36 2.80
CA ASP A 403 -2.48 19.21 4.09
C ASP A 403 -3.37 18.62 5.19
N GLN A 404 -4.64 19.02 5.27
CA GLN A 404 -5.58 18.47 6.25
C GLN A 404 -5.89 17.00 5.97
N LEU A 405 -6.08 16.65 4.70
CA LEU A 405 -6.31 15.27 4.29
C LEU A 405 -5.08 14.41 4.54
N PHE A 406 -3.88 14.90 4.23
CA PHE A 406 -2.62 14.25 4.55
C PHE A 406 -2.45 14.04 6.06
N LYS A 407 -2.74 15.06 6.88
CA LYS A 407 -2.68 14.95 8.34
C LYS A 407 -3.66 13.91 8.87
N LEU A 408 -4.87 13.82 8.29
CA LEU A 408 -5.84 12.80 8.66
C LEU A 408 -5.34 11.40 8.28
N LEU A 409 -4.76 11.23 7.08
CA LEU A 409 -4.14 9.98 6.67
C LEU A 409 -3.01 9.56 7.62
N LEU A 410 -2.14 10.48 7.99
CA LEU A 410 -1.04 10.24 8.93
C LEU A 410 -1.56 9.80 10.31
N ASN A 411 -2.52 10.52 10.88
CA ASN A 411 -3.13 10.17 12.15
C ASN A 411 -3.84 8.80 12.08
N THR A 412 -4.54 8.53 10.98
CA THR A 412 -5.26 7.26 10.78
C THR A 412 -4.29 6.09 10.72
N ALA A 413 -3.23 6.21 9.91
CA ALA A 413 -2.20 5.19 9.81
C ALA A 413 -1.51 4.92 11.17
N GLN A 414 -1.21 5.98 11.93
CA GLN A 414 -0.64 5.84 13.28
C GLN A 414 -1.61 5.15 14.24
N LEU A 415 -2.89 5.53 14.23
CA LEU A 415 -3.90 4.96 15.11
C LEU A 415 -4.12 3.47 14.79
N GLU A 416 -4.16 3.10 13.51
CA GLU A 416 -4.26 1.71 13.08
C GLU A 416 -3.06 0.89 13.54
N LEU A 417 -1.84 1.41 13.33
CA LEU A 417 -0.61 0.72 13.71
C LEU A 417 -0.59 0.41 15.21
N VAL A 418 -0.78 1.44 16.03
CA VAL A 418 -0.78 1.31 17.50
C VAL A 418 -1.91 0.39 17.96
N THR A 419 -3.11 0.52 17.41
CA THR A 419 -4.25 -0.35 17.78
C THR A 419 -3.97 -1.81 17.40
N LYS A 420 -3.41 -2.07 16.20
CA LYS A 420 -3.05 -3.43 15.77
C LYS A 420 -1.95 -4.02 16.64
N GLU A 421 -0.93 -3.26 17.02
CA GLU A 421 0.14 -3.70 17.94
C GLU A 421 -0.45 -4.08 19.31
N ILE A 422 -1.28 -3.22 19.90
CA ILE A 422 -1.93 -3.50 21.20
C ILE A 422 -2.81 -4.75 21.12
N VAL A 423 -3.62 -4.91 20.06
CA VAL A 423 -4.47 -6.10 19.92
C VAL A 423 -3.64 -7.38 19.73
N LYS A 424 -2.51 -7.31 19.02
CA LYS A 424 -1.58 -8.45 18.89
C LYS A 424 -0.98 -8.83 20.24
N ASP A 425 -0.53 -7.86 21.02
CA ASP A 425 0.03 -8.09 22.36
C ASP A 425 -1.04 -8.65 23.32
N LEU A 426 -2.29 -8.18 23.21
CA LEU A 426 -3.40 -8.72 23.99
C LEU A 426 -3.75 -10.16 23.63
N LEU A 427 -3.64 -10.54 22.36
CA LEU A 427 -3.85 -11.91 21.91
C LEU A 427 -2.72 -12.83 22.36
N SER A 428 -1.46 -12.39 22.30
CA SER A 428 -0.31 -13.21 22.72
C SER A 428 -0.25 -13.42 24.24
N GLU A 429 -0.67 -12.42 25.03
CA GLU A 429 -0.72 -12.52 26.49
C GLU A 429 -2.05 -13.06 27.03
N LYS A 430 -3.00 -13.41 26.14
CA LYS A 430 -4.39 -13.72 26.48
C LYS A 430 -4.51 -14.85 27.51
N ASP A 431 -3.81 -15.96 27.28
CA ASP A 431 -3.91 -17.16 28.11
C ASP A 431 -3.22 -16.96 29.46
N ASN A 432 -2.02 -16.35 29.44
CA ASN A 432 -1.27 -16.01 30.65
C ASN A 432 -2.07 -15.08 31.57
N LYS A 433 -2.74 -14.05 31.01
CA LYS A 433 -3.59 -13.14 31.78
C LYS A 433 -4.84 -13.83 32.32
N TRP A 434 -5.44 -14.73 31.54
CA TRP A 434 -6.59 -15.49 32.01
C TRP A 434 -6.25 -16.33 33.25
N ASP A 435 -5.17 -17.09 33.20
CA ASP A 435 -4.74 -17.95 34.31
C ASP A 435 -4.33 -17.13 35.54
N SER A 436 -3.59 -16.03 35.33
CA SER A 436 -3.21 -15.12 36.42
C SER A 436 -4.43 -14.50 37.11
N LEU A 437 -5.40 -13.96 36.35
CA LEU A 437 -6.62 -13.37 36.92
C LEU A 437 -7.48 -14.42 37.64
N LYS A 438 -7.54 -15.64 37.09
CA LYS A 438 -8.28 -16.75 37.66
C LYS A 438 -7.68 -17.21 38.99
N GLU A 439 -6.35 -17.37 39.06
CA GLU A 439 -5.67 -17.74 40.30
C GLU A 439 -5.70 -16.61 41.33
N GLU A 440 -5.53 -15.35 40.92
CA GLU A 440 -5.69 -14.21 41.84
C GLU A 440 -7.10 -14.11 42.42
N GLY A 441 -8.15 -14.22 41.59
CA GLY A 441 -9.54 -14.24 42.05
C GLY A 441 -9.85 -15.44 42.97
N HIS A 442 -9.31 -16.62 42.65
CA HIS A 442 -9.44 -17.80 43.51
C HIS A 442 -8.78 -17.58 44.88
N ASN A 443 -7.53 -17.11 44.89
CA ASN A 443 -6.76 -16.90 46.12
C ASN A 443 -7.44 -15.87 47.03
N HIS A 444 -7.91 -14.74 46.50
CA HIS A 444 -8.62 -13.72 47.27
C HIS A 444 -9.87 -14.27 47.98
N LEU A 445 -10.65 -15.12 47.33
CA LEU A 445 -11.82 -15.77 47.95
C LEU A 445 -11.44 -16.85 48.96
N VAL A 446 -10.35 -17.59 48.72
CA VAL A 446 -9.81 -18.54 49.71
C VAL A 446 -9.36 -17.78 50.96
N GLU A 447 -8.68 -16.64 50.81
CA GLU A 447 -8.29 -15.79 51.94
C GLU A 447 -9.49 -15.27 52.72
N LEU A 448 -10.56 -14.80 52.04
CA LEU A 448 -11.80 -14.43 52.72
C LEU A 448 -12.43 -15.61 53.48
N SER A 449 -12.39 -16.81 52.90
CA SER A 449 -12.89 -18.01 53.59
C SER A 449 -12.10 -18.33 54.86
N GLU A 450 -10.77 -18.15 54.86
CA GLU A 450 -9.90 -18.34 56.02
C GLU A 450 -10.14 -17.30 57.12
N VAL A 451 -10.47 -16.07 56.74
CA VAL A 451 -10.83 -14.97 57.64
C VAL A 451 -12.13 -15.27 58.37
N PHE A 452 -13.19 -15.68 57.65
CA PHE A 452 -14.47 -16.06 58.27
C PHE A 452 -14.42 -17.41 59.01
N GLY A 453 -13.47 -18.30 58.67
CA GLY A 453 -13.14 -19.51 59.44
C GLY A 453 -12.33 -19.25 60.72
N GLY A 454 -11.78 -18.04 60.86
CA GLY A 454 -10.99 -17.61 62.01
C GLY A 454 -9.59 -18.22 62.08
N ILE A 455 -9.00 -18.52 60.93
CA ILE A 455 -7.62 -19.01 60.77
C ILE A 455 -6.66 -17.81 60.62
N LYS A 456 -7.05 -16.79 59.83
CA LYS A 456 -6.38 -15.49 59.75
C LYS A 456 -7.08 -14.47 60.66
N LEU A 457 -6.34 -13.94 61.65
CA LEU A 457 -6.87 -12.95 62.60
C LEU A 457 -6.82 -11.53 62.00
N LEU A 458 -7.80 -11.18 61.17
CA LEU A 458 -8.12 -9.78 60.92
C LEU A 458 -8.89 -9.25 62.14
N THR A 459 -8.40 -8.18 62.74
CA THR A 459 -8.98 -7.61 63.96
C THR A 459 -10.43 -7.19 63.70
N ARG A 460 -11.37 -7.76 64.48
CA ARG A 460 -12.82 -7.44 64.55
C ARG A 460 -13.80 -8.16 63.60
N ILE A 461 -13.45 -9.30 63.00
CA ILE A 461 -14.42 -10.11 62.23
C ILE A 461 -14.86 -11.34 63.04
N GLU A 462 -16.18 -11.53 63.21
CA GLU A 462 -16.75 -12.70 63.88
C GLU A 462 -16.75 -13.93 62.96
N LYS A 463 -16.52 -15.12 63.54
CA LYS A 463 -16.51 -16.37 62.77
C LYS A 463 -17.90 -16.64 62.20
N ASN A 464 -17.97 -16.93 60.90
CA ASN A 464 -19.21 -17.28 60.22
C ASN A 464 -19.01 -18.51 59.32
N ALA A 465 -19.46 -19.67 59.81
CA ALA A 465 -19.29 -20.95 59.10
C ALA A 465 -20.08 -21.03 57.79
N ASN A 466 -21.16 -20.26 57.64
CA ASN A 466 -21.95 -20.23 56.41
C ASN A 466 -21.24 -19.43 55.32
N LEU A 467 -20.72 -18.24 55.66
CA LEU A 467 -19.91 -17.45 54.73
C LEU A 467 -18.60 -18.14 54.35
N GLN A 468 -17.96 -18.83 55.30
CA GLN A 468 -16.78 -19.64 55.00
C GLN A 468 -17.05 -20.70 53.94
N ARG A 469 -18.13 -21.50 54.09
CA ARG A 469 -18.49 -22.52 53.09
C ARG A 469 -18.84 -21.90 51.75
N TRP A 470 -19.59 -20.80 51.76
CA TRP A 470 -19.98 -20.09 50.55
C TRP A 470 -18.77 -19.58 49.75
N PHE A 471 -17.82 -18.90 50.40
CA PHE A 471 -16.60 -18.42 49.71
C PHE A 471 -15.73 -19.57 49.17
N VAL A 472 -15.71 -20.73 49.82
CA VAL A 472 -15.03 -21.94 49.31
C VAL A 472 -15.75 -22.52 48.08
N GLU A 473 -17.07 -22.46 48.03
CA GLU A 473 -17.84 -22.93 46.87
C GLU A 473 -17.63 -21.99 45.67
N ILE A 474 -17.76 -20.67 45.87
CA ILE A 474 -17.53 -19.67 44.83
C ILE A 474 -16.07 -19.72 44.32
N SER A 475 -15.08 -19.94 45.19
CA SER A 475 -13.69 -20.06 44.76
C SER A 475 -13.44 -21.30 43.88
N LYS A 476 -14.15 -22.42 44.15
CA LYS A 476 -14.12 -23.61 43.28
C LYS A 476 -14.82 -23.34 41.95
N GLU A 477 -15.93 -22.59 41.95
CA GLU A 477 -16.60 -22.21 40.71
C GLU A 477 -15.71 -21.33 39.84
N ILE A 478 -14.99 -20.34 40.41
CA ILE A 478 -13.96 -19.57 39.68
C ILE A 478 -12.88 -20.51 39.12
N LYS A 479 -12.40 -21.48 39.90
CA LYS A 479 -11.37 -22.43 39.44
C LYS A 479 -11.87 -23.37 38.32
N SER A 480 -13.18 -23.58 38.23
CA SER A 480 -13.82 -24.38 37.17
C SER A 480 -14.05 -23.62 35.86
N LEU A 481 -13.81 -22.29 35.83
CA LEU A 481 -14.02 -21.49 34.63
C LEU A 481 -13.05 -21.90 33.52
N ASP A 482 -13.59 -22.07 32.32
CA ASP A 482 -12.85 -22.37 31.10
C ASP A 482 -12.97 -21.21 30.11
N GLN A 483 -11.83 -20.79 29.55
CA GLN A 483 -11.73 -19.67 28.61
C GLN A 483 -12.45 -19.95 27.28
N ASN A 484 -12.52 -21.22 26.88
CA ASN A 484 -13.11 -21.62 25.60
C ASN A 484 -14.62 -21.94 25.68
N ASP A 485 -15.16 -22.10 26.89
CA ASP A 485 -16.59 -22.36 27.09
C ASP A 485 -17.40 -21.06 27.11
N SER A 486 -18.32 -20.92 26.16
CA SER A 486 -19.25 -19.78 26.09
C SER A 486 -20.14 -19.67 27.34
N ASN A 487 -20.36 -20.77 28.06
CA ASN A 487 -21.12 -20.74 29.32
C ASN A 487 -20.31 -20.15 30.47
N SER A 488 -18.97 -20.19 30.44
CA SER A 488 -18.11 -19.55 31.44
C SER A 488 -18.34 -18.04 31.49
N GLY A 489 -18.57 -17.38 30.34
CA GLY A 489 -18.91 -15.96 30.32
C GLY A 489 -20.19 -15.64 31.12
N ARG A 490 -21.24 -16.48 31.00
CA ARG A 490 -22.48 -16.33 31.77
C ARG A 490 -22.27 -16.62 33.25
N LYS A 491 -21.50 -17.66 33.58
CA LYS A 491 -21.13 -18.01 34.95
C LYS A 491 -20.38 -16.86 35.63
N ILE A 492 -19.44 -16.20 34.95
CA ILE A 492 -18.72 -15.06 35.51
C ILE A 492 -19.67 -13.92 35.87
N VAL A 493 -20.64 -13.60 35.00
CA VAL A 493 -21.65 -12.56 35.31
C VAL A 493 -22.47 -12.93 36.55
N GLN A 494 -22.88 -14.20 36.67
CA GLN A 494 -23.59 -14.70 37.85
C GLN A 494 -22.74 -14.61 39.12
N LEU A 495 -21.46 -14.97 39.04
CA LEU A 495 -20.51 -14.87 40.15
C LEU A 495 -20.30 -13.41 40.59
N ILE A 496 -20.19 -12.48 39.65
CA ILE A 496 -20.10 -11.04 39.96
C ILE A 496 -21.33 -10.60 40.73
N GLN A 497 -22.53 -10.89 40.22
CA GLN A 497 -23.78 -10.54 40.89
C GLN A 497 -23.89 -11.17 42.28
N ALA A 498 -23.51 -12.44 42.43
CA ALA A 498 -23.51 -13.13 43.72
C ALA A 498 -22.56 -12.48 44.74
N LEU A 499 -21.39 -11.99 44.30
CA LEU A 499 -20.45 -11.25 45.16
C LEU A 499 -21.00 -9.87 45.57
N GLU A 500 -21.78 -9.21 44.71
CA GLU A 500 -22.46 -7.94 45.03
C GLU A 500 -23.56 -8.15 46.06
N GLU A 501 -24.43 -9.13 45.83
CA GLU A 501 -25.51 -9.47 46.73
C GLU A 501 -24.98 -9.85 48.12
N VAL A 502 -23.91 -10.65 48.21
CA VAL A 502 -23.32 -11.01 49.51
C VAL A 502 -22.72 -9.81 50.24
N GLN A 503 -22.18 -8.83 49.51
CA GLN A 503 -21.68 -7.60 50.12
C GLN A 503 -22.83 -6.81 50.78
N GLU A 504 -23.96 -6.65 50.07
CA GLU A 504 -25.13 -5.87 50.53
C GLU A 504 -25.93 -6.58 51.64
N PHE A 505 -26.27 -7.87 51.48
CA PHE A 505 -27.15 -8.59 52.40
C PHE A 505 -26.51 -8.87 53.77
N HIS A 506 -25.19 -9.03 53.82
CA HIS A 506 -24.47 -9.35 55.07
C HIS A 506 -23.84 -8.13 55.75
N GLN A 507 -24.12 -6.90 55.29
CA GLN A 507 -23.53 -5.65 55.80
C GLN A 507 -22.00 -5.70 55.86
N LEU A 508 -21.37 -6.38 54.90
CA LEU A 508 -19.91 -6.54 54.82
C LEU A 508 -19.20 -5.22 54.51
N ASP A 509 -19.97 -4.20 54.11
CA ASP A 509 -19.54 -2.80 53.94
C ASP A 509 -18.87 -2.21 55.19
N LYS A 510 -19.11 -2.79 56.37
CA LYS A 510 -18.50 -2.38 57.64
C LYS A 510 -17.02 -2.76 57.74
N HIS A 511 -16.52 -3.67 56.90
CA HIS A 511 -15.15 -4.19 56.94
C HIS A 511 -14.39 -3.83 55.66
N MET A 512 -13.59 -2.75 55.73
CA MET A 512 -12.85 -2.21 54.58
C MET A 512 -12.01 -3.26 53.83
N HIS A 513 -11.33 -4.16 54.54
CA HIS A 513 -10.53 -5.23 53.90
C HIS A 513 -11.38 -6.25 53.13
N VAL A 514 -12.58 -6.58 53.63
CA VAL A 514 -13.52 -7.50 52.95
C VAL A 514 -14.08 -6.82 51.70
N VAL A 515 -14.47 -5.55 51.81
CA VAL A 515 -14.94 -4.75 50.67
C VAL A 515 -13.87 -4.64 49.60
N GLN A 516 -12.61 -4.37 49.97
CA GLN A 516 -11.50 -4.30 49.03
C GLN A 516 -11.31 -5.63 48.29
N CYS A 517 -11.24 -6.75 49.01
CA CYS A 517 -11.04 -8.07 48.42
C CYS A 517 -12.19 -8.49 47.47
N LEU A 518 -13.44 -8.21 47.86
CA LEU A 518 -14.62 -8.44 47.00
C LEU A 518 -14.61 -7.53 45.76
N THR A 519 -14.19 -6.28 45.91
CA THR A 519 -14.08 -5.32 44.80
C THR A 519 -12.97 -5.74 43.83
N GLU A 520 -11.82 -6.18 44.35
CA GLU A 520 -10.70 -6.69 43.54
C GLU A 520 -11.09 -7.99 42.81
N THR A 521 -11.77 -8.92 43.48
CA THR A 521 -12.26 -10.15 42.85
C THR A 521 -13.26 -9.86 41.74
N ARG A 522 -14.23 -8.95 41.96
CA ARG A 522 -15.14 -8.49 40.90
C ARG A 522 -14.39 -7.85 39.74
N ARG A 523 -13.36 -7.03 40.01
CA ARG A 523 -12.51 -6.43 38.99
C ARG A 523 -11.76 -7.48 38.16
N PHE A 524 -11.23 -8.53 38.79
CA PHE A 524 -10.60 -9.64 38.08
C PHE A 524 -11.61 -10.36 37.18
N LEU A 525 -12.79 -10.70 37.70
CA LEU A 525 -13.87 -11.33 36.93
C LEU A 525 -14.35 -10.48 35.74
N HIS A 526 -14.51 -9.17 35.93
CA HIS A 526 -14.81 -8.25 34.81
C HIS A 526 -13.69 -8.22 33.77
N SER A 527 -12.43 -8.27 34.20
CA SER A 527 -11.28 -8.29 33.30
C SER A 527 -11.18 -9.62 32.54
N MET A 528 -11.56 -10.73 33.17
CA MET A 528 -11.66 -12.05 32.53
C MET A 528 -12.68 -12.06 31.39
N ILE A 529 -13.90 -11.51 31.60
CA ILE A 529 -14.91 -11.38 30.52
C ILE A 529 -14.36 -10.57 29.34
N LYS A 530 -13.71 -9.44 29.66
CA LYS A 530 -13.13 -8.56 28.64
C LYS A 530 -12.03 -9.25 27.84
N ASN A 531 -11.16 -10.01 28.51
CA ASN A 531 -10.11 -10.79 27.88
C ASN A 531 -10.67 -11.89 26.95
N MET A 532 -11.77 -12.54 27.33
CA MET A 532 -12.45 -13.54 26.47
C MET A 532 -12.94 -12.94 25.15
N ASN A 533 -13.38 -11.68 25.17
CA ASN A 533 -13.92 -11.00 23.99
C ASN A 533 -12.86 -10.62 22.96
N VAL A 534 -11.56 -10.61 23.30
CA VAL A 534 -10.48 -10.33 22.34
C VAL A 534 -10.31 -11.55 21.43
N LYS A 535 -10.53 -11.36 20.12
CA LYS A 535 -10.50 -12.42 19.11
C LYS A 535 -9.60 -12.06 17.94
N GLU A 536 -9.03 -13.07 17.27
CA GLU A 536 -8.25 -12.87 16.03
C GLU A 536 -9.06 -12.21 14.92
N GLU A 537 -10.37 -12.44 14.87
CA GLU A 537 -11.31 -11.77 13.96
C GLU A 537 -11.22 -10.24 14.03
N MET A 538 -10.81 -9.66 15.16
CA MET A 538 -10.60 -8.22 15.30
C MET A 538 -9.44 -7.72 14.44
N LEU A 539 -8.35 -8.50 14.33
CA LEU A 539 -7.22 -8.16 13.47
C LEU A 539 -7.63 -8.22 12.00
N ALA A 540 -8.38 -9.26 11.61
CA ALA A 540 -8.95 -9.37 10.26
C ALA A 540 -9.87 -8.18 9.94
N MET A 541 -10.73 -7.78 10.88
CA MET A 541 -11.59 -6.60 10.74
C MET A 541 -10.78 -5.31 10.54
N LEU A 542 -9.76 -5.07 11.37
CA LEU A 542 -8.88 -3.90 11.25
C LEU A 542 -8.08 -3.91 9.95
N GLN A 543 -7.77 -5.08 9.41
CA GLN A 543 -7.10 -5.22 8.12
C GLN A 543 -8.00 -4.80 6.96
N VAL A 544 -9.24 -5.31 6.91
CA VAL A 544 -10.22 -4.96 5.86
C VAL A 544 -10.58 -3.47 5.90
N ILE A 545 -10.77 -2.90 7.09
CA ILE A 545 -11.10 -1.47 7.25
C ILE A 545 -9.91 -0.57 6.87
N GLY A 546 -8.68 -1.06 7.10
CA GLY A 546 -7.45 -0.34 6.84
C GLY A 546 -6.96 -0.40 5.40
N ASP A 547 -7.71 -0.99 4.46
CA ASP A 547 -7.32 -1.07 3.05
C ASP A 547 -6.95 0.31 2.47
N ILE A 548 -5.80 0.39 1.82
CA ILE A 548 -5.31 1.57 1.09
C ILE A 548 -4.88 1.23 -0.35
N SER A 549 -5.27 0.07 -0.88
CA SER A 549 -4.91 -0.34 -2.24
C SER A 549 -5.29 0.67 -3.32
N TYR A 550 -6.39 1.41 -3.13
CA TYR A 550 -6.80 2.52 -3.99
C TYR A 550 -5.81 3.70 -4.01
N GLY A 551 -5.03 3.85 -2.94
CA GLY A 551 -4.09 4.95 -2.75
C GLY A 551 -2.71 4.70 -3.33
N TRP A 552 -2.43 3.49 -3.84
CA TRP A 552 -1.08 3.07 -4.27
C TRP A 552 -0.43 4.03 -5.26
N GLU A 553 -1.15 4.45 -6.30
CA GLU A 553 -0.64 5.46 -7.25
C GLU A 553 -0.95 6.90 -6.81
N LEU A 554 -2.03 7.11 -6.06
CA LEU A 554 -2.50 8.45 -5.67
C LEU A 554 -1.62 9.09 -4.60
N ILE A 555 -0.93 8.27 -3.79
CA ILE A 555 -0.09 8.75 -2.69
C ILE A 555 1.04 9.66 -3.19
N ASP A 556 1.52 9.47 -4.43
CA ASP A 556 2.59 10.28 -4.99
C ASP A 556 2.24 11.77 -5.09
N SER A 557 0.94 12.09 -5.21
CA SER A 557 0.47 13.49 -5.18
C SER A 557 0.71 14.19 -3.84
N TYR A 558 0.92 13.43 -2.77
CA TYR A 558 1.22 13.93 -1.42
C TYR A 558 2.72 13.96 -1.11
N THR A 559 3.59 13.44 -1.99
CA THR A 559 5.05 13.41 -1.79
C THR A 559 5.61 14.80 -1.46
N GLY A 560 5.17 15.84 -2.19
CA GLY A 560 5.62 17.21 -1.92
C GLY A 560 5.22 17.72 -0.54
N ILE A 561 4.02 17.36 -0.06
CA ILE A 561 3.53 17.73 1.28
C ILE A 561 4.32 16.98 2.36
N MET A 562 4.59 15.68 2.16
CA MET A 562 5.42 14.88 3.05
C MET A 562 6.83 15.48 3.18
N GLN A 563 7.46 15.78 2.04
CA GLN A 563 8.81 16.35 2.00
C GLN A 563 8.86 17.74 2.65
N LEU A 564 7.88 18.62 2.40
CA LEU A 564 7.77 19.91 3.08
C LEU A 564 7.54 19.76 4.59
N GLY A 565 6.76 18.75 5.00
CA GLY A 565 6.55 18.40 6.41
C GLY A 565 7.86 18.00 7.09
N ILE A 566 8.66 17.13 6.44
CA ILE A 566 9.97 16.70 6.94
C ILE A 566 10.95 17.88 6.99
N LYS A 567 10.94 18.77 5.99
CA LYS A 567 11.76 20.00 6.02
C LYS A 567 11.46 20.84 7.25
N ARG A 568 10.20 20.95 7.66
CA ARG A 568 9.80 21.74 8.84
C ARG A 568 10.07 21.00 10.15
N GLU A 569 9.80 19.70 10.21
CA GLU A 569 9.95 18.86 11.39
C GLU A 569 10.55 17.50 11.00
N PRO A 570 11.87 17.30 11.15
CA PRO A 570 12.54 16.06 10.72
C PRO A 570 12.04 14.80 11.43
N MET A 571 11.53 14.96 12.66
CA MET A 571 10.93 13.87 13.45
C MET A 571 9.61 13.34 12.87
N LEU A 572 9.01 14.04 11.89
CA LEU A 572 7.83 13.57 11.17
C LEU A 572 8.06 12.21 10.49
N CYS A 573 9.32 11.89 10.13
CA CYS A 573 9.70 10.60 9.54
C CYS A 573 9.28 9.40 10.39
N ILE A 574 9.32 9.55 11.73
CA ILE A 574 8.87 8.51 12.66
C ILE A 574 7.38 8.19 12.46
N LYS A 575 6.56 9.23 12.20
CA LYS A 575 5.12 9.07 11.95
C LYS A 575 4.86 8.59 10.51
N LEU A 576 5.66 9.04 9.54
CA LEU A 576 5.56 8.58 8.14
C LEU A 576 5.78 7.07 8.01
N ARG A 577 6.54 6.46 8.93
CA ARG A 577 6.65 5.00 9.06
C ARG A 577 5.29 4.31 9.08
N ALA A 578 4.29 4.88 9.76
CA ALA A 578 2.95 4.30 9.80
C ALA A 578 2.26 4.32 8.43
N ILE A 579 2.49 5.35 7.61
CA ILE A 579 1.98 5.39 6.23
C ILE A 579 2.66 4.33 5.37
N PHE A 580 3.98 4.15 5.48
CA PHE A 580 4.68 3.08 4.74
C PHE A 580 4.18 1.69 5.14
N LEU A 581 3.93 1.45 6.42
CA LEU A 581 3.33 0.20 6.90
C LEU A 581 1.88 0.01 6.45
N LYS A 582 1.09 1.09 6.38
CA LYS A 582 -0.27 1.04 5.82
C LYS A 582 -0.25 0.73 4.32
N LEU A 583 0.67 1.33 3.55
CA LEU A 583 0.88 0.95 2.15
C LEU A 583 1.34 -0.49 2.03
N ALA A 584 2.21 -0.96 2.95
CA ALA A 584 2.68 -2.33 2.97
C ALA A 584 1.53 -3.34 3.15
N SER A 585 0.48 -2.97 3.88
CA SER A 585 -0.69 -3.83 4.08
C SER A 585 -1.53 -4.01 2.81
N ALA A 586 -1.41 -3.12 1.82
CA ALA A 586 -2.09 -3.26 0.54
C ALA A 586 -1.53 -4.41 -0.32
N LEU A 587 -0.29 -4.84 -0.08
CA LEU A 587 0.34 -5.96 -0.80
C LEU A 587 -0.36 -7.30 -0.51
N GLU A 588 -1.10 -7.42 0.59
CA GLU A 588 -1.81 -8.65 0.92
C GLU A 588 -2.87 -9.01 -0.13
N ILE A 589 -3.50 -8.03 -0.78
CA ILE A 589 -4.54 -8.26 -1.78
C ILE A 589 -4.01 -9.05 -2.99
N PRO A 590 -2.96 -8.61 -3.71
CA PRO A 590 -2.41 -9.37 -4.83
C PRO A 590 -1.72 -10.67 -4.41
N LEU A 591 -1.28 -10.78 -3.14
CA LEU A 591 -0.54 -11.95 -2.64
C LEU A 591 -1.43 -13.03 -2.03
N LEU A 592 -2.67 -12.70 -1.62
CA LEU A 592 -3.55 -13.62 -0.88
C LEU A 592 -3.75 -14.94 -1.62
N ARG A 593 -4.19 -14.88 -2.88
CA ARG A 593 -4.46 -16.08 -3.69
C ARG A 593 -3.20 -16.83 -4.07
N ILE A 594 -2.09 -16.12 -4.26
CA ILE A 594 -0.78 -16.74 -4.55
C ILE A 594 -0.28 -17.54 -3.35
N ASN A 595 -0.46 -16.99 -2.14
CA ASN A 595 -0.10 -17.65 -0.90
C ASN A 595 -1.01 -18.87 -0.63
N GLN A 596 -2.32 -18.73 -0.84
CA GLN A 596 -3.29 -19.84 -0.70
C GLN A 596 -3.03 -20.97 -1.71
N ALA A 597 -2.55 -20.65 -2.92
CA ALA A 597 -2.20 -21.64 -3.94
C ALA A 597 -0.82 -22.29 -3.72
N HIS A 598 -0.04 -21.83 -2.74
CA HIS A 598 1.36 -22.22 -2.53
C HIS A 598 2.22 -22.10 -3.80
N SER A 599 1.98 -21.08 -4.63
CA SER A 599 2.71 -20.87 -5.87
C SER A 599 4.13 -20.37 -5.63
N GLU A 600 5.08 -20.83 -6.45
CA GLU A 600 6.47 -20.36 -6.49
C GLU A 600 6.58 -18.86 -6.85
N ASP A 601 5.56 -18.31 -7.51
CA ASP A 601 5.49 -16.89 -7.89
C ASP A 601 5.41 -15.95 -6.68
N LEU A 602 5.06 -16.45 -5.48
CA LEU A 602 4.87 -15.64 -4.27
C LEU A 602 6.08 -14.75 -3.99
N ILE A 603 7.28 -15.30 -4.11
CA ILE A 603 8.53 -14.60 -3.84
C ILE A 603 8.74 -13.48 -4.87
N SER A 604 8.60 -13.80 -6.16
CA SER A 604 8.79 -12.86 -7.27
C SER A 604 7.80 -11.69 -7.21
N VAL A 605 6.51 -11.97 -6.99
CA VAL A 605 5.45 -10.95 -6.92
C VAL A 605 5.61 -10.08 -5.67
N SER A 606 5.92 -10.68 -4.53
CA SER A 606 6.16 -9.95 -3.29
C SER A 606 7.38 -9.03 -3.40
N GLN A 607 8.47 -9.51 -3.99
CA GLN A 607 9.66 -8.69 -4.26
C GLN A 607 9.35 -7.49 -5.14
N TYR A 608 8.54 -7.64 -6.19
CA TYR A 608 8.17 -6.53 -7.08
C TYR A 608 7.46 -5.41 -6.32
N TYR A 609 6.34 -5.70 -5.66
CA TYR A 609 5.57 -4.67 -4.95
C TYR A 609 6.35 -4.09 -3.76
N SER A 610 7.17 -4.91 -3.08
CA SER A 610 8.02 -4.42 -1.98
C SER A 610 9.11 -3.47 -2.49
N SER A 611 9.71 -3.76 -3.65
CA SER A 611 10.71 -2.90 -4.29
C SER A 611 10.11 -1.56 -4.74
N GLU A 612 8.91 -1.57 -5.31
CA GLU A 612 8.19 -0.35 -5.67
C GLU A 612 7.95 0.56 -4.45
N LEU A 613 7.54 -0.05 -3.32
CA LEU A 613 7.32 0.69 -2.09
C LEU A 613 8.63 1.18 -1.45
N GLU A 614 9.71 0.41 -1.55
CA GLU A 614 11.05 0.84 -1.16
C GLU A 614 11.51 2.06 -1.98
N ILE A 615 11.36 2.01 -3.31
CA ILE A 615 11.71 3.12 -4.21
C ILE A 615 10.92 4.37 -3.82
N TYR A 616 9.62 4.22 -3.54
CA TYR A 616 8.78 5.32 -3.09
C TYR A 616 9.24 5.87 -1.72
N ALA A 617 9.52 5.02 -0.73
CA ALA A 617 10.01 5.45 0.58
C ALA A 617 11.36 6.19 0.45
N ARG A 618 12.29 5.70 -0.38
CA ARG A 618 13.54 6.38 -0.73
C ARG A 618 13.29 7.76 -1.34
N LYS A 619 12.34 7.89 -2.26
CA LYS A 619 11.95 9.18 -2.87
C LYS A 619 11.46 10.19 -1.81
N VAL A 620 10.62 9.76 -0.87
CA VAL A 620 10.10 10.64 0.19
C VAL A 620 11.20 11.07 1.15
N LEU A 621 12.06 10.13 1.60
CA LEU A 621 13.08 10.37 2.62
C LEU A 621 14.36 11.04 2.08
N GLN A 622 14.58 11.05 0.76
CA GLN A 622 15.74 11.71 0.11
C GLN A 622 15.86 13.20 0.48
N ILE A 623 14.75 13.83 0.88
CA ILE A 623 14.73 15.24 1.29
C ILE A 623 15.61 15.54 2.50
N ILE A 624 15.88 14.54 3.33
CA ILE A 624 16.71 14.67 4.54
C ILE A 624 18.18 14.84 4.15
N PRO A 625 18.80 13.91 3.38
CA PRO A 625 20.11 14.14 2.78
C PRO A 625 20.18 15.46 2.00
N GLU A 626 19.16 15.80 1.19
CA GLU A 626 19.15 17.05 0.42
C GLU A 626 19.29 18.28 1.33
N MET A 627 18.52 18.34 2.42
CA MET A 627 18.57 19.45 3.37
C MET A 627 19.85 19.45 4.21
N MET A 628 20.40 18.28 4.54
CA MET A 628 21.72 18.17 5.16
C MET A 628 22.79 18.79 4.25
N PHE A 629 22.77 18.51 2.96
CA PHE A 629 23.72 19.08 1.99
C PHE A 629 23.51 20.57 1.73
N GLU A 630 22.27 21.05 1.77
CA GLU A 630 21.96 22.48 1.71
C GLU A 630 22.57 23.24 2.89
N ASN A 631 22.37 22.73 4.12
CA ASN A 631 23.00 23.30 5.32
C ASN A 631 24.54 23.16 5.28
N MET A 632 25.07 22.01 4.83
CA MET A 632 26.51 21.81 4.68
C MET A 632 27.15 22.79 3.70
N ALA A 633 26.49 23.11 2.58
CA ALA A 633 27.02 24.08 1.63
C ALA A 633 27.25 25.45 2.28
N ARG A 634 26.31 25.87 3.15
CA ARG A 634 26.45 27.11 3.91
C ARG A 634 27.54 27.02 4.98
N ILE A 635 27.68 25.87 5.65
CA ILE A 635 28.77 25.58 6.60
C ILE A 635 30.13 25.71 5.90
N ILE A 636 30.29 25.12 4.70
CA ILE A 636 31.51 25.19 3.89
C ILE A 636 31.85 26.64 3.55
N GLU A 637 30.87 27.43 3.12
CA GLU A 637 31.07 28.85 2.80
C GLU A 637 31.56 29.62 4.03
N ILE A 638 30.93 29.42 5.19
CA ILE A 638 31.32 30.08 6.45
C ILE A 638 32.76 29.69 6.83
N GLN A 639 33.13 28.41 6.73
CA GLN A 639 34.47 27.95 7.08
C GLN A 639 35.56 28.42 6.14
N THR A 640 35.28 28.43 4.83
CA THR A 640 36.30 28.69 3.81
C THR A 640 36.48 30.18 3.51
N SER A 641 35.41 30.97 3.62
CA SER A 641 35.37 32.34 3.10
C SER A 641 35.09 33.40 4.16
N VAL A 642 34.49 33.02 5.30
CA VAL A 642 33.99 33.98 6.30
C VAL A 642 34.80 33.94 7.60
N LEU A 643 35.06 32.75 8.15
CA LEU A 643 35.79 32.60 9.42
C LEU A 643 37.28 32.88 9.22
N LYS A 644 37.81 33.82 10.00
CA LYS A 644 39.22 34.18 10.02
C LYS A 644 39.98 33.22 10.93
N GLU A 645 41.11 32.71 10.45
CA GLU A 645 42.04 31.97 11.30
C GLU A 645 42.60 32.87 12.41
N LEU A 646 42.66 32.32 13.63
CA LEU A 646 43.19 33.03 14.80
C LEU A 646 44.71 33.17 14.68
N PRO A 647 45.26 34.39 14.68
CA PRO A 647 46.71 34.59 14.65
C PRO A 647 47.35 34.15 15.97
N THR A 648 48.62 33.77 15.92
CA THR A 648 49.40 33.33 17.11
C THR A 648 49.60 34.42 18.16
N ARG A 649 49.40 35.71 17.80
CA ARG A 649 49.36 36.86 18.71
C ARG A 649 48.22 37.79 18.32
N LEU A 650 47.38 38.15 19.28
CA LEU A 650 46.17 38.95 19.08
C LEU A 650 46.16 40.14 20.04
N GLU A 651 45.95 41.36 19.52
CA GLU A 651 45.71 42.55 20.33
C GLU A 651 44.33 42.45 21.01
N LYS A 652 44.26 42.81 22.29
CA LYS A 652 43.04 42.65 23.12
C LYS A 652 41.82 43.38 22.53
N ASP A 653 42.04 44.50 21.85
CA ASP A 653 40.98 45.32 21.26
C ASP A 653 40.37 44.69 19.99
N LYS A 654 41.13 43.84 19.28
CA LYS A 654 40.68 43.10 18.08
C LYS A 654 39.99 41.77 18.41
N LEU A 655 39.88 41.42 19.69
CA LEU A 655 39.34 40.13 20.12
C LEU A 655 37.87 39.94 19.74
N LYS A 656 37.05 41.00 19.78
CA LYS A 656 35.66 40.96 19.31
C LYS A 656 35.54 40.75 17.80
N GLU A 657 36.45 41.31 17.01
CA GLU A 657 36.45 41.18 15.55
C GLU A 657 36.82 39.77 15.10
N TYR A 658 37.78 39.12 15.79
CA TYR A 658 38.16 37.73 15.54
C TYR A 658 37.23 36.70 16.19
N ALA A 659 36.40 37.12 17.15
CA ALA A 659 35.41 36.24 17.77
C ALA A 659 34.28 35.85 16.80
N GLN A 660 33.91 36.74 15.85
CA GLN A 660 32.89 36.49 14.81
C GLN A 660 31.64 35.78 15.36
N LEU A 661 31.05 36.37 16.41
CA LEU A 661 30.01 35.69 17.20
C LEU A 661 28.76 35.37 16.39
N ASN A 662 28.36 36.24 15.46
CA ASN A 662 27.16 36.04 14.64
C ASN A 662 27.37 34.87 13.66
N GLU A 663 28.51 34.85 12.99
CA GLU A 663 28.89 33.82 12.02
C GLU A 663 29.11 32.47 12.70
N ARG A 664 29.68 32.47 13.92
CA ARG A 664 29.80 31.25 14.74
C ARG A 664 28.46 30.76 15.27
N PHE A 665 27.52 31.66 15.55
CA PHE A 665 26.16 31.28 15.95
C PHE A 665 25.42 30.65 14.76
N GLU A 666 25.46 31.26 13.58
CA GLU A 666 24.91 30.69 12.34
C GLU A 666 25.53 29.31 12.05
N PHE A 667 26.85 29.19 12.17
CA PHE A 667 27.56 27.91 12.04
C PHE A 667 27.05 26.84 13.02
N ALA A 668 26.86 27.21 14.29
CA ALA A 668 26.35 26.30 15.31
C ALA A 668 24.89 25.90 15.06
N GLU A 669 24.04 26.83 14.63
CA GLU A 669 22.64 26.58 14.28
C GLU A 669 22.51 25.62 13.09
N LEU A 670 23.30 25.84 12.02
CA LEU A 670 23.34 24.95 10.86
C LEU A 670 23.86 23.57 11.23
N THR A 671 24.92 23.49 12.06
CA THR A 671 25.47 22.21 12.52
C THR A 671 24.44 21.45 13.35
N HIS A 672 23.73 22.13 14.26
CA HIS A 672 22.64 21.54 15.04
C HIS A 672 21.51 21.05 14.12
N SER A 673 21.14 21.85 13.12
CA SER A 673 20.11 21.46 12.14
C SER A 673 20.49 20.17 11.41
N VAL A 674 21.74 20.04 10.92
CA VAL A 674 22.24 18.79 10.31
C VAL A 674 22.13 17.60 11.27
N SER A 675 22.45 17.78 12.56
CA SER A 675 22.28 16.73 13.57
C SER A 675 20.82 16.32 13.75
N VAL A 676 19.88 17.27 13.80
CA VAL A 676 18.44 16.99 13.94
C VAL A 676 17.89 16.22 12.73
N TYR A 677 18.32 16.56 11.51
CA TYR A 677 17.95 15.80 10.30
C TYR A 677 18.46 14.36 10.34
N SER A 678 19.71 14.16 10.76
CA SER A 678 20.30 12.83 10.92
C SER A 678 19.60 12.02 12.03
N GLU A 679 19.25 12.67 13.15
CA GLU A 679 18.54 12.04 14.27
C GLU A 679 17.13 11.60 13.87
N GLY A 680 16.41 12.42 13.09
CA GLY A 680 15.06 12.07 12.60
C GLY A 680 15.03 10.76 11.81
N MET A 681 16.05 10.49 11.00
CA MET A 681 16.20 9.20 10.30
C MET A 681 16.57 8.06 11.25
N ARG A 682 17.49 8.29 12.19
CA ARG A 682 17.92 7.26 13.15
C ARG A 682 16.80 6.81 14.09
N MET A 683 15.94 7.74 14.49
CA MET A 683 14.82 7.47 15.40
C MET A 683 13.68 6.70 14.73
N MET A 684 13.66 6.64 13.39
CA MET A 684 12.81 5.72 12.67
C MET A 684 13.29 4.29 12.94
N LYS A 685 12.36 3.39 13.30
CA LYS A 685 12.69 1.96 13.47
C LYS A 685 12.83 1.30 12.09
N SER A 686 13.67 0.27 12.00
CA SER A 686 13.69 -0.62 10.83
C SER A 686 12.29 -1.16 10.57
N THR A 687 11.88 -1.12 9.30
CA THR A 687 10.49 -1.35 8.92
C THR A 687 10.44 -2.40 7.83
N LEU A 688 9.85 -3.55 8.15
CA LEU A 688 9.56 -4.57 7.15
C LEU A 688 8.38 -4.12 6.29
N VAL A 689 8.63 -3.99 5.00
CA VAL A 689 7.69 -3.53 3.99
C VAL A 689 7.56 -4.64 2.96
N GLY A 690 6.54 -5.49 3.12
CA GLY A 690 6.44 -6.75 2.39
C GLY A 690 7.60 -7.67 2.75
N VAL A 691 8.46 -7.97 1.77
CA VAL A 691 9.68 -8.81 1.98
C VAL A 691 10.97 -8.01 2.08
N VAL A 692 10.91 -6.67 1.91
CA VAL A 692 12.08 -5.79 2.00
C VAL A 692 12.12 -5.10 3.35
N CYS A 693 13.27 -5.11 4.01
CA CYS A 693 13.46 -4.36 5.24
C CYS A 693 14.04 -2.98 4.92
N LEU A 694 13.28 -1.93 5.20
CA LEU A 694 13.76 -0.56 5.17
C LEU A 694 14.63 -0.32 6.40
N ASP A 695 15.95 -0.25 6.18
CA ASP A 695 16.92 0.18 7.19
C ASP A 695 17.21 1.68 7.07
N PRO A 696 16.76 2.52 8.04
CA PRO A 696 16.98 3.97 8.00
C PRO A 696 18.45 4.35 7.94
N LYS A 697 19.35 3.53 8.48
CA LYS A 697 20.80 3.77 8.39
C LYS A 697 21.28 3.65 6.95
N GLN A 698 20.94 2.55 6.27
CA GLN A 698 21.29 2.36 4.85
C GLN A 698 20.65 3.41 3.96
N LEU A 699 19.39 3.77 4.22
CA LEU A 699 18.69 4.83 3.48
C LEU A 699 19.41 6.19 3.58
N LEU A 700 19.88 6.55 4.79
CA LEU A 700 20.65 7.76 5.01
C LEU A 700 22.02 7.70 4.31
N GLU A 701 22.74 6.59 4.42
CA GLU A 701 24.04 6.40 3.76
C GLU A 701 23.94 6.50 2.23
N ASP A 702 22.95 5.83 1.63
CA ASP A 702 22.71 5.88 0.19
C ASP A 702 22.28 7.28 -0.27
N GLY A 703 21.43 7.95 0.53
CA GLY A 703 21.00 9.31 0.27
C GLY A 703 22.14 10.32 0.31
N ILE A 704 23.03 10.23 1.32
CA ILE A 704 24.24 11.04 1.42
C ILE A 704 25.17 10.78 0.24
N ARG A 705 25.37 9.52 -0.15
CA ARG A 705 26.19 9.15 -1.32
C ARG A 705 25.65 9.77 -2.60
N LYS A 706 24.32 9.69 -2.81
CA LYS A 706 23.65 10.27 -3.98
C LYS A 706 23.84 11.78 -4.05
N GLU A 707 23.67 12.48 -2.94
CA GLU A 707 23.90 13.93 -2.88
C GLU A 707 25.37 14.29 -3.10
N LEU A 708 26.30 13.53 -2.51
CA LEU A 708 27.73 13.74 -2.71
C LEU A 708 28.11 13.64 -4.20
N VAL A 709 27.69 12.57 -4.87
CA VAL A 709 27.94 12.37 -6.30
C VAL A 709 27.32 13.52 -7.13
N ARG A 710 26.10 13.94 -6.80
CA ARG A 710 25.42 15.06 -7.47
C ARG A 710 26.21 16.36 -7.33
N HIS A 711 26.65 16.70 -6.12
CA HIS A 711 27.39 17.93 -5.82
C HIS A 711 28.80 17.92 -6.44
N ILE A 712 29.52 16.80 -6.35
CA ILE A 712 30.83 16.64 -6.99
C ILE A 712 30.69 16.73 -8.52
N SER A 713 29.73 16.03 -9.11
CA SER A 713 29.49 16.07 -10.56
C SER A 713 29.14 17.48 -11.04
N LYS A 714 28.33 18.22 -10.27
CA LYS A 714 28.02 19.62 -10.54
C LYS A 714 29.25 20.53 -10.41
N ALA A 715 30.09 20.32 -9.40
CA ALA A 715 31.33 21.06 -9.22
C ALA A 715 32.31 20.80 -10.37
N LEU A 716 32.48 19.54 -10.77
CA LEU A 716 33.30 19.13 -11.92
C LEU A 716 32.77 19.75 -13.22
N HIS A 717 31.47 19.64 -13.48
CA HIS A 717 30.84 20.23 -14.67
C HIS A 717 31.07 21.74 -14.72
N ASN A 718 30.82 22.47 -13.63
CA ASN A 718 30.99 23.91 -13.60
C ASN A 718 32.46 24.35 -13.71
N ALA A 719 33.39 23.60 -13.11
CA ALA A 719 34.81 23.92 -13.12
C ALA A 719 35.48 23.57 -14.46
N LEU A 720 35.09 22.46 -15.09
CA LEU A 720 35.75 21.87 -16.27
C LEU A 720 35.09 22.24 -17.61
N ILE A 721 34.21 23.25 -17.65
CA ILE A 721 33.75 23.85 -18.91
C ILE A 721 34.81 24.82 -19.43
N PHE A 722 35.58 24.40 -20.42
CA PHE A 722 36.63 25.22 -21.01
C PHE A 722 36.15 25.96 -22.27
N SER A 723 36.64 27.18 -22.46
CA SER A 723 36.46 27.91 -23.71
C SER A 723 37.35 27.32 -24.82
N PRO A 724 37.01 27.49 -26.12
CA PRO A 724 37.79 26.91 -27.23
C PRO A 724 39.24 27.39 -27.34
N ARG A 725 39.63 28.44 -26.62
CA ARG A 725 40.99 28.97 -26.54
C ARG A 725 41.45 29.00 -25.08
N LEU A 726 41.87 27.85 -24.56
CA LEU A 726 42.41 27.73 -23.19
C LEU A 726 43.68 28.57 -23.01
N LYS A 727 43.66 29.47 -22.01
CA LYS A 727 44.89 30.02 -21.41
C LYS A 727 45.32 29.11 -20.27
N LEU A 728 46.60 28.76 -20.18
CA LEU A 728 47.14 27.89 -19.12
C LEU A 728 46.85 28.43 -17.69
N ASP A 729 46.85 29.76 -17.52
CA ASP A 729 46.51 30.41 -16.24
C ASP A 729 45.04 30.21 -15.84
N GLU A 730 44.13 30.11 -16.82
CA GLU A 730 42.71 29.87 -16.57
C GLU A 730 42.45 28.43 -16.09
N LEU A 731 43.25 27.47 -16.58
CA LEU A 731 43.20 26.08 -16.15
C LEU A 731 43.68 25.93 -14.70
N ASP A 732 44.84 26.49 -14.35
CA ASP A 732 45.40 26.40 -12.99
C ASP A 732 44.45 27.05 -11.96
N GLN A 733 43.90 28.23 -12.27
CA GLN A 733 42.97 28.90 -11.38
C GLN A 733 41.67 28.10 -11.15
N ARG A 734 41.12 27.48 -12.20
CA ARG A 734 39.89 26.66 -12.08
C ARG A 734 40.15 25.36 -11.32
N LEU A 735 41.30 24.71 -11.52
CA LEU A 735 41.70 23.52 -10.77
C LEU A 735 41.92 23.84 -9.28
N ARG A 736 42.54 24.98 -8.95
CA ARG A 736 42.67 25.44 -7.56
C ARG A 736 41.32 25.72 -6.90
N ASN A 737 40.39 26.34 -7.63
CA ASN A 737 39.04 26.58 -7.13
C ASN A 737 38.30 25.25 -6.90
N LEU A 738 38.42 24.29 -7.80
CA LEU A 738 37.85 22.96 -7.63
C LEU A 738 38.46 22.24 -6.42
N ALA A 739 39.79 22.30 -6.24
CA ALA A 739 40.47 21.73 -5.09
C ALA A 739 39.99 22.35 -3.77
N CYS A 740 39.77 23.67 -3.74
CA CYS A 740 39.20 24.37 -2.58
C CYS A 740 37.78 23.89 -2.26
N ILE A 741 36.93 23.70 -3.27
CA ILE A 741 35.57 23.17 -3.09
C ILE A 741 35.61 21.74 -2.56
N MET A 742 36.47 20.88 -3.10
CA MET A 742 36.62 19.48 -2.64
C MET A 742 37.17 19.41 -1.21
N ASP A 743 38.16 20.25 -0.86
CA ASP A 743 38.70 20.33 0.50
C ASP A 743 37.65 20.87 1.49
N GLY A 744 36.80 21.81 1.05
CA GLY A 744 35.65 22.29 1.82
C GLY A 744 34.66 21.18 2.17
N TYR A 745 34.28 20.35 1.19
CA TYR A 745 33.43 19.18 1.44
C TYR A 745 34.10 18.21 2.41
N LYS A 746 35.38 17.88 2.19
CA LYS A 746 36.16 16.98 3.06
C LYS A 746 36.16 17.46 4.51
N ARG A 747 36.55 18.71 4.76
CA ARG A 747 36.57 19.30 6.11
C ARG A 747 35.19 19.32 6.75
N SER A 748 34.14 19.63 5.99
CA SER A 748 32.79 19.65 6.54
C SER A 748 32.30 18.26 6.96
N PHE A 749 32.66 17.21 6.21
CA PHE A 749 32.42 15.84 6.63
C PHE A 749 33.23 15.46 7.87
N GLU A 750 34.48 15.91 8.00
CA GLU A 750 35.32 15.71 9.21
C GLU A 750 34.73 16.44 10.44
N TYR A 751 34.17 17.64 10.26
CA TYR A 751 33.51 18.40 11.34
C TYR A 751 32.19 17.75 11.77
N ILE A 752 31.37 17.33 10.81
CA ILE A 752 30.12 16.64 11.06
C ILE A 752 30.40 15.21 11.56
N GLN A 753 31.59 14.66 11.28
CA GLN A 753 32.08 13.41 11.85
C GLN A 753 31.98 13.47 13.37
N VAL A 754 32.27 14.60 14.04
CA VAL A 754 32.15 14.73 15.52
C VAL A 754 30.70 14.64 16.02
N GLY A 755 29.74 15.16 15.26
CA GLY A 755 28.30 14.97 15.55
C GLY A 755 27.77 13.58 15.14
N LEU A 756 28.39 12.94 14.14
CA LEU A 756 28.12 11.58 13.69
C LEU A 756 28.89 10.51 14.49
N TYR A 757 29.93 10.89 15.25
CA TYR A 757 30.73 10.05 16.15
C TYR A 757 29.89 9.62 17.34
N THR A 758 28.95 10.46 17.78
CA THR A 758 27.87 10.11 18.72
C THR A 758 26.77 9.22 18.11
N LEU A 759 26.84 8.91 16.80
CA LEU A 759 25.79 8.22 16.02
C LEU A 759 26.25 6.90 15.35
N ASP A 760 27.44 6.35 15.65
CA ASP A 760 27.96 5.05 15.14
C ASP A 760 27.99 4.88 13.59
N LEU A 761 28.33 5.96 12.87
CA LEU A 761 28.54 5.97 11.40
C LEU A 761 30.03 5.91 10.99
N HIS A 762 30.91 5.59 11.94
CA HIS A 762 32.38 5.58 11.83
C HIS A 762 32.97 4.85 10.60
N PRO A 763 32.45 3.71 10.11
CA PRO A 763 33.11 2.98 9.02
C PRO A 763 33.00 3.66 7.64
N PHE A 764 32.05 4.59 7.47
CA PHE A 764 31.69 5.14 6.16
C PHE A 764 32.54 6.34 5.73
N ILE A 765 32.83 7.26 6.66
CA ILE A 765 33.55 8.49 6.38
C ILE A 765 35.05 8.20 6.16
N ASP A 766 35.67 7.38 7.00
CA ASP A 766 37.12 7.12 6.93
C ASP A 766 37.58 6.36 5.68
N ASN A 767 36.82 5.36 5.21
CA ASN A 767 37.33 4.42 4.20
C ASN A 767 36.76 4.60 2.78
N ARG A 768 35.52 5.13 2.60
CA ARG A 768 34.90 5.24 1.26
C ARG A 768 34.78 6.68 0.76
N ILE A 769 34.45 7.64 1.62
CA ILE A 769 34.41 9.06 1.21
C ILE A 769 35.84 9.55 0.96
N THR A 770 36.78 9.21 1.85
CA THR A 770 38.20 9.50 1.64
C THR A 770 38.68 8.88 0.33
N SER A 771 38.36 7.61 0.02
CA SER A 771 38.79 6.99 -1.24
C SER A 771 38.13 7.59 -2.49
N ILE A 772 36.89 8.10 -2.40
CA ILE A 772 36.18 8.79 -3.48
C ILE A 772 36.73 10.21 -3.70
N LEU A 773 37.23 10.86 -2.65
CA LEU A 773 37.81 12.22 -2.72
C LEU A 773 39.33 12.22 -2.96
N THR A 774 40.03 11.12 -2.66
CA THR A 774 41.49 10.99 -2.85
C THR A 774 41.89 10.13 -4.05
N GLY A 775 40.93 9.49 -4.73
CA GLY A 775 41.12 8.89 -6.06
C GLY A 775 40.80 9.91 -7.14
#